data_AF-A0A1V9ZKZ6-F1
#
_entry.id   AF-A0A1V9ZKZ6-F1
#
_cell.length_a   1.000
_cell.length_b   1.000
_cell.length_c   1.000
_cell.angle_alpha   90.00
_cell.angle_beta   90.00
_cell.angle_gamma   90.00
#
_symmetry.space_group_name_H-M   'P 1'
#
loop_
_entity.id
_entity.type
_entity.pdbx_description
1 polymer ?
#
loop_
_entity_poly.entity_id
_entity_poly.type
_entity_poly.pdbx_seq_one_letter_code
_entity_poly.pdbx_strand_id
1 'polypeptide(L)'
;MVAWAWLPAAAAVVAATETHWSHLAPITRADLHDEYNDAPVTQRRLSGSAASLFRAVAGYGFRGLSNAAIFSGVTLDMCASACVTDARCLSFDYEASTCYIAHTDRYAYPADFVPRATSTYYEWQGAAATPTIEPNGGRLTSYGAFQLFTTSRAAAMYYQFKSLENGTVTVYTLYSPGTTVTLPEYPCVVQAYTTKAGLSDSIVLVSNAFTVYAARYAYLVPFYNGLGFHGLVTRVQLDVQGVKRPRPSRVLEFTDINSTLGIGPFRGQLSTINLTAYDARLAGFFDAFTAVSTVTYVNVSLQVFQNASRWVLVPAPLYASAPGDLVFSSSVSLVEEYLYLCPHQNAKGHAGVIAKVNLRAFNATSHLPFQPAIEMLDLTVIDPSLTGFGSCFANRNYGYFVQRRNAAGLAGQIVRVNLDLFAQPALAVTVLNATTFDARFVGFSGAVVYKNVAYLVPFERNKVGLELNPNYKYFPTPTSSIMGRLDLTTFSTVTPVDLSVLDVKYACGYFGGFTVSYYVYLVPNMWTTDTTSPGVNPYHGLVARLNTLTMNVESLDLTLVDPSLKGFMRGFAFGRYAILVPHRNGLTTELPVRLNKSQKNNLGTIVAIDTDNFTPSGVRYLDLTLALRSQIPNMPDADLRGFIGGGVSGEYGFFVPYFNGVRFSGKVVRVNLRKFGEVQVLDMTQVHTSLRGFTNAVFPQLYEPTVTSLWNYVIPDGTQTPYTFITVDV
;
A
#
# COMPACT_ATOMS: atom_id res chain seq x y z
N MET A 1 7.32 -50.43 -55.07
CA MET A 1 8.69 -50.40 -55.62
C MET A 1 9.66 -50.20 -54.46
N VAL A 2 10.44 -51.26 -54.16
CA VAL A 2 11.81 -51.26 -53.56
C VAL A 2 11.97 -50.49 -52.23
N ALA A 3 11.87 -51.05 -51.01
CA ALA A 3 12.73 -52.04 -50.29
C ALA A 3 14.23 -51.67 -50.35
N TRP A 4 14.96 -51.44 -49.25
CA TRP A 4 15.82 -52.36 -48.45
C TRP A 4 16.55 -51.42 -47.44
N ALA A 5 16.52 -51.53 -46.10
CA ALA A 5 16.98 -52.57 -45.16
C ALA A 5 18.48 -52.50 -44.76
N TRP A 6 18.73 -52.61 -43.44
CA TRP A 6 19.95 -53.03 -42.68
C TRP A 6 20.87 -51.99 -41.98
N LEU A 7 20.57 -51.71 -40.69
CA LEU A 7 21.23 -52.13 -39.42
C LEU A 7 22.80 -52.19 -39.26
N PRO A 8 23.37 -52.26 -38.01
CA PRO A 8 24.38 -51.35 -37.47
C PRO A 8 25.72 -52.03 -37.01
N ALA A 9 26.65 -51.26 -36.44
CA ALA A 9 27.78 -51.73 -35.61
C ALA A 9 28.01 -50.70 -34.48
N ALA A 10 27.98 -50.96 -33.15
CA ALA A 10 28.39 -52.04 -32.24
C ALA A 10 29.75 -51.80 -31.53
N ALA A 11 29.71 -51.99 -30.20
CA ALA A 11 30.77 -52.24 -29.19
C ALA A 11 31.30 -51.05 -28.38
N ALA A 12 31.44 -51.07 -27.04
CA ALA A 12 31.01 -51.91 -25.89
C ALA A 12 31.50 -51.13 -24.63
N VAL A 13 30.93 -51.19 -23.41
CA VAL A 13 31.20 -52.22 -22.37
C VAL A 13 30.35 -51.92 -21.10
N VAL A 14 29.55 -52.93 -20.71
CA VAL A 14 29.25 -53.52 -19.38
C VAL A 14 28.67 -52.70 -18.20
N ALA A 15 27.36 -52.90 -18.03
CA ALA A 15 26.48 -53.14 -16.86
C ALA A 15 26.98 -53.12 -15.39
N ALA A 16 26.14 -52.56 -14.50
CA ALA A 16 25.68 -53.21 -13.25
C ALA A 16 24.37 -52.59 -12.69
N THR A 17 23.26 -53.32 -12.88
CA THR A 17 22.09 -53.56 -12.00
C THR A 17 21.49 -52.43 -11.14
N GLU A 18 20.27 -52.02 -11.53
CA GLU A 18 19.24 -51.51 -10.63
C GLU A 18 18.55 -52.66 -9.87
N THR A 19 18.26 -52.44 -8.59
CA THR A 19 17.22 -53.16 -7.85
C THR A 19 16.39 -52.17 -7.03
N HIS A 20 15.10 -52.11 -7.35
CA HIS A 20 14.03 -51.49 -6.57
C HIS A 20 13.92 -52.09 -5.16
N TRP A 21 13.69 -51.25 -4.15
CA TRP A 21 12.88 -51.61 -2.98
C TRP A 21 12.07 -50.41 -2.49
N SER A 22 10.74 -50.56 -2.54
CA SER A 22 9.72 -49.75 -1.88
C SER A 22 9.49 -50.22 -0.44
N HIS A 23 9.05 -49.26 0.40
CA HIS A 23 8.51 -49.38 1.78
C HIS A 23 9.51 -49.51 2.93
N LEU A 24 9.73 -48.40 3.65
CA LEU A 24 9.89 -48.37 5.11
C LEU A 24 9.24 -47.08 5.70
N ALA A 25 8.78 -47.21 6.94
CA ALA A 25 7.77 -46.48 7.71
C ALA A 25 8.00 -44.97 7.97
N PRO A 26 6.97 -44.22 8.46
CA PRO A 26 7.13 -42.82 8.85
C PRO A 26 8.09 -42.70 10.04
N ILE A 27 9.08 -41.81 9.91
CA ILE A 27 10.03 -41.47 10.97
C ILE A 27 9.23 -40.94 12.17
N THR A 28 9.32 -41.63 13.31
CA THR A 28 8.68 -41.19 14.55
C THR A 28 9.64 -40.33 15.36
N ARG A 29 9.10 -39.51 16.27
CA ARG A 29 9.82 -38.55 17.14
C ARG A 29 10.90 -39.20 18.04
N ALA A 30 11.06 -40.52 18.02
CA ALA A 30 12.00 -41.28 18.83
C ALA A 30 13.34 -41.60 18.11
N ASP A 31 13.43 -41.43 16.79
CA ASP A 31 14.63 -41.83 16.01
C ASP A 31 15.69 -40.71 15.87
N LEU A 32 15.48 -39.54 16.51
CA LEU A 32 16.39 -38.38 16.51
C LEU A 32 17.22 -38.23 17.80
N HIS A 33 17.13 -39.20 18.72
CA HIS A 33 17.81 -39.15 20.01
C HIS A 33 18.57 -40.44 20.28
N ASP A 34 19.70 -40.64 19.59
CA ASP A 34 20.74 -41.55 20.06
C ASP A 34 22.12 -40.97 19.69
N GLU A 35 22.54 -39.98 20.47
CA GLU A 35 23.95 -39.72 20.81
C GLU A 35 23.97 -38.67 21.92
N TYR A 36 23.72 -39.11 23.16
CA TYR A 36 23.95 -38.28 24.35
C TYR A 36 24.78 -39.08 25.35
N ASN A 37 26.09 -38.90 25.28
CA ASN A 37 27.00 -39.17 26.38
C ASN A 37 28.11 -38.12 26.35
N ASP A 38 27.84 -36.96 26.94
CA ASP A 38 28.89 -36.07 27.45
C ASP A 38 28.42 -35.43 28.77
N ALA A 39 29.35 -35.40 29.73
CA ALA A 39 29.16 -35.11 31.14
C ALA A 39 28.69 -33.66 31.44
N PRO A 40 28.04 -33.40 32.60
CA PRO A 40 27.50 -32.09 32.92
C PRO A 40 28.62 -31.08 33.27
N VAL A 41 28.73 -30.01 32.48
CA VAL A 41 29.60 -28.87 32.81
C VAL A 41 28.83 -27.91 33.73
N THR A 42 29.41 -27.69 34.90
CA THR A 42 28.92 -26.82 35.99
C THR A 42 28.85 -25.36 35.56
N GLN A 43 27.67 -24.75 35.64
CA GLN A 43 27.47 -23.31 35.41
C GLN A 43 27.91 -22.49 36.64
N ARG A 44 28.87 -21.57 36.43
CA ARG A 44 29.01 -20.35 37.23
C ARG A 44 28.68 -19.16 36.34
N ARG A 45 27.51 -18.55 36.54
CA ARG A 45 27.10 -17.30 35.88
C ARG A 45 27.78 -16.10 36.54
N LEU A 46 28.73 -15.48 35.84
CA LEU A 46 29.22 -14.12 36.08
C LEU A 46 29.54 -13.48 34.72
N SER A 47 29.00 -12.28 34.46
CA SER A 47 29.21 -11.41 33.28
C SER A 47 29.45 -12.12 31.93
N GLY A 48 28.41 -12.20 31.09
CA GLY A 48 28.42 -13.01 29.86
C GLY A 48 29.54 -12.67 28.89
N SER A 49 30.60 -13.47 28.93
CA SER A 49 31.64 -13.58 27.90
C SER A 49 30.99 -13.92 26.56
N ALA A 50 31.41 -13.29 25.45
CA ALA A 50 30.83 -13.54 24.13
C ALA A 50 31.00 -15.02 23.70
N ALA A 51 32.06 -15.68 24.19
CA ALA A 51 32.29 -17.10 23.96
C ALA A 51 31.19 -18.01 24.54
N SER A 52 30.44 -17.55 25.55
CA SER A 52 29.30 -18.30 26.12
C SER A 52 28.11 -18.47 25.17
N LEU A 53 28.09 -17.74 24.05
CA LEU A 53 27.11 -17.92 22.97
C LEU A 53 27.44 -19.12 22.08
N PHE A 54 28.58 -19.77 22.30
CA PHE A 54 29.11 -20.83 21.44
C PHE A 54 29.43 -22.12 22.20
N ARG A 55 29.24 -23.26 21.54
CA ARG A 55 29.62 -24.60 21.97
C ARG A 55 31.04 -24.85 21.52
N ALA A 56 31.92 -25.05 22.49
CA ALA A 56 33.26 -25.54 22.24
C ALA A 56 33.23 -27.03 21.87
N VAL A 57 33.91 -27.40 20.80
CA VAL A 57 34.25 -28.77 20.42
C VAL A 57 35.77 -28.83 20.34
N ALA A 58 36.37 -29.36 21.40
CA ALA A 58 37.83 -29.43 21.52
C ALA A 58 38.40 -30.47 20.55
N GLY A 59 39.57 -30.17 19.97
CA GLY A 59 40.28 -31.10 19.10
C GLY A 59 39.73 -31.15 17.68
N TYR A 60 38.97 -30.14 17.24
CA TYR A 60 38.41 -30.02 15.90
C TYR A 60 38.56 -28.59 15.37
N GLY A 61 38.49 -28.42 14.05
CA GLY A 61 38.42 -27.13 13.38
C GLY A 61 38.32 -27.24 11.86
N PHE A 62 38.18 -26.09 11.18
CA PHE A 62 38.12 -25.97 9.72
C PHE A 62 39.51 -25.78 9.08
N ARG A 63 39.69 -26.29 7.85
CA ARG A 63 40.89 -26.02 7.03
C ARG A 63 40.88 -24.59 6.46
N GLY A 64 42.07 -24.03 6.25
CA GLY A 64 42.32 -22.63 5.87
C GLY A 64 41.63 -22.07 4.60
N LEU A 65 40.87 -22.87 3.83
CA LEU A 65 40.05 -22.40 2.70
C LEU A 65 38.61 -22.04 3.11
N SER A 66 38.11 -22.62 4.20
CA SER A 66 36.75 -22.39 4.71
C SER A 66 36.72 -21.26 5.76
N ASN A 67 37.90 -20.72 6.09
CA ASN A 67 38.10 -19.57 6.96
C ASN A 67 37.95 -18.29 6.14
N ALA A 68 37.02 -17.44 6.55
CA ALA A 68 36.74 -16.15 5.94
C ALA A 68 37.64 -15.02 6.47
N ALA A 69 38.12 -15.14 7.71
CA ALA A 69 39.06 -14.19 8.30
C ALA A 69 39.94 -14.87 9.36
N ILE A 70 41.15 -14.34 9.55
CA ILE A 70 42.11 -14.83 10.54
C ILE A 70 42.63 -13.65 11.35
N PHE A 71 42.56 -13.75 12.68
CA PHE A 71 43.08 -12.73 13.60
C PHE A 71 44.09 -13.36 14.55
N SER A 72 45.32 -12.87 14.57
CA SER A 72 46.38 -13.33 15.47
C SER A 72 46.53 -12.41 16.69
N GLY A 73 46.96 -12.96 17.83
CA GLY A 73 47.19 -12.19 19.06
C GLY A 73 45.91 -11.75 19.77
N VAL A 74 44.80 -12.45 19.53
CA VAL A 74 43.49 -12.13 20.11
C VAL A 74 43.12 -13.12 21.21
N THR A 75 42.31 -12.69 22.18
CA THR A 75 41.72 -13.59 23.17
C THR A 75 40.53 -14.35 22.58
N LEU A 76 40.12 -15.45 23.23
CA LEU A 76 38.93 -16.19 22.85
C LEU A 76 37.67 -15.30 22.82
N ASP A 77 37.52 -14.41 23.80
CA ASP A 77 36.36 -13.51 23.87
C ASP A 77 36.38 -12.44 22.78
N MET A 78 37.57 -11.97 22.38
CA MET A 78 37.71 -11.09 21.22
C MET A 78 37.34 -11.82 19.93
N CYS A 79 37.73 -13.09 19.80
CA CYS A 79 37.38 -13.93 18.65
C CYS A 79 35.86 -14.16 18.57
N ALA A 80 35.23 -14.53 19.70
CA ALA A 80 33.78 -14.68 19.78
C ALA A 80 33.05 -13.36 19.48
N SER A 81 33.53 -12.24 20.02
CA SER A 81 32.98 -10.91 19.74
C SER A 81 33.12 -10.52 18.26
N ALA A 82 34.25 -10.88 17.63
CA ALA A 82 34.46 -10.69 16.20
C ALA A 82 33.48 -11.52 15.37
N CYS A 83 33.22 -12.78 15.74
CA CYS A 83 32.21 -13.62 15.09
C CYS A 83 30.79 -13.06 15.26
N VAL A 84 30.44 -12.59 16.46
CA VAL A 84 29.15 -11.92 16.72
C VAL A 84 29.00 -10.69 15.82
N THR A 85 30.07 -9.93 15.63
CA THR A 85 30.07 -8.69 14.82
C THR A 85 30.04 -8.95 13.32
N ASP A 86 30.79 -9.94 12.83
CA ASP A 86 30.81 -10.31 11.40
C ASP A 86 29.51 -10.99 10.99
N ALA A 87 28.64 -10.30 10.25
CA ALA A 87 27.32 -10.73 9.77
C ALA A 87 27.26 -12.10 9.08
N ARG A 88 28.39 -12.64 8.61
CA ARG A 88 28.45 -13.93 7.90
C ARG A 88 29.06 -15.04 8.75
N CYS A 89 29.63 -14.74 9.91
CA CYS A 89 30.21 -15.77 10.77
C CYS A 89 29.14 -16.75 11.27
N LEU A 90 29.37 -18.04 11.03
CA LEU A 90 28.54 -19.16 11.50
C LEU A 90 29.27 -20.01 12.54
N SER A 91 30.60 -20.01 12.54
CA SER A 91 31.44 -20.64 13.57
C SER A 91 32.83 -20.02 13.55
N PHE A 92 33.65 -20.34 14.54
CA PHE A 92 35.06 -19.98 14.52
C PHE A 92 35.94 -21.03 15.19
N ASP A 93 37.20 -21.10 14.81
CA ASP A 93 38.21 -21.89 15.52
C ASP A 93 39.11 -20.97 16.32
N TYR A 94 39.58 -21.45 17.46
CA TYR A 94 40.58 -20.78 18.27
C TYR A 94 41.75 -21.71 18.58
N GLU A 95 42.95 -21.30 18.19
CA GLU A 95 44.19 -22.05 18.37
C GLU A 95 45.35 -21.08 18.64
N ALA A 96 46.11 -21.28 19.72
CA ALA A 96 47.33 -20.53 20.03
C ALA A 96 47.20 -18.99 19.88
N SER A 97 46.14 -18.41 20.47
CA SER A 97 45.80 -16.98 20.36
C SER A 97 45.53 -16.48 18.94
N THR A 98 45.19 -17.41 18.04
CA THR A 98 44.76 -17.14 16.67
C THR A 98 43.32 -17.58 16.50
N CYS A 99 42.50 -16.66 16.00
CA CYS A 99 41.09 -16.83 15.71
C CYS A 99 40.90 -17.05 14.21
N TYR A 100 40.12 -18.06 13.84
CA TYR A 100 39.75 -18.34 12.46
C TYR A 100 38.23 -18.25 12.33
N ILE A 101 37.73 -17.16 11.75
CA ILE A 101 36.31 -16.98 11.51
C ILE A 101 35.90 -17.77 10.28
N ALA A 102 34.82 -18.54 10.38
CA ALA A 102 34.24 -19.28 9.27
C ALA A 102 32.82 -18.76 8.96
N HIS A 103 32.53 -18.57 7.66
CA HIS A 103 31.18 -18.28 7.17
C HIS A 103 30.38 -19.56 6.86
N THR A 104 30.83 -20.67 7.42
CA THR A 104 30.28 -22.02 7.32
C THR A 104 30.18 -22.63 8.73
N ASP A 105 29.48 -23.74 8.87
CA ASP A 105 29.48 -24.59 10.06
C ASP A 105 29.63 -26.06 9.66
N ARG A 106 29.83 -26.94 10.65
CA ARG A 106 30.06 -28.38 10.40
C ARG A 106 28.90 -29.11 9.73
N TYR A 107 27.70 -28.52 9.70
CA TYR A 107 26.54 -29.09 9.04
C TYR A 107 26.52 -28.75 7.55
N ALA A 108 26.94 -27.54 7.21
CA ALA A 108 27.04 -27.10 5.82
C ALA A 108 28.23 -27.74 5.08
N TYR A 109 29.38 -27.90 5.76
CA TYR A 109 30.61 -28.46 5.16
C TYR A 109 31.25 -29.52 6.07
N PRO A 110 30.62 -30.68 6.27
CA PRO A 110 31.11 -31.71 7.18
C PRO A 110 32.48 -32.27 6.78
N ALA A 111 32.84 -32.23 5.49
CA ALA A 111 34.14 -32.71 4.99
C ALA A 111 35.33 -31.84 5.43
N ASP A 112 35.10 -30.55 5.70
CA ASP A 112 36.15 -29.63 6.12
C ASP A 112 36.29 -29.54 7.65
N PHE A 113 35.31 -30.07 8.39
CA PHE A 113 35.32 -30.17 9.85
C PHE A 113 36.11 -31.42 10.28
N VAL A 114 37.38 -31.24 10.63
CA VAL A 114 38.32 -32.36 10.85
C VAL A 114 38.99 -32.30 12.22
N PRO A 115 39.49 -33.44 12.73
CA PRO A 115 40.28 -33.46 13.96
C PRO A 115 41.53 -32.59 13.87
N ARG A 116 41.72 -31.72 14.86
CA ARG A 116 42.85 -30.81 15.02
C ARG A 116 43.17 -30.62 16.50
N ALA A 117 44.10 -31.44 17.00
CA ALA A 117 44.35 -31.62 18.44
C ALA A 117 44.65 -30.34 19.24
N THR A 118 45.17 -29.30 18.58
CA THR A 118 45.55 -28.01 19.18
C THR A 118 44.49 -26.91 19.05
N SER A 119 43.42 -27.17 18.30
CA SER A 119 42.36 -26.20 18.02
C SER A 119 41.07 -26.54 18.75
N THR A 120 40.28 -25.52 19.06
CA THR A 120 38.91 -25.68 19.56
C THR A 120 37.96 -24.97 18.61
N TYR A 121 36.99 -25.72 18.08
CA TYR A 121 35.91 -25.22 17.24
C TYR A 121 34.78 -24.67 18.12
N TYR A 122 34.21 -23.54 17.73
CA TYR A 122 33.11 -22.87 18.43
C TYR A 122 31.93 -22.64 17.49
N GLU A 123 30.79 -23.28 17.76
CA GLU A 123 29.53 -23.11 17.01
C GLU A 123 28.43 -22.48 17.87
N TRP A 124 27.49 -21.74 17.28
CA TRP A 124 26.41 -21.11 18.03
C TRP A 124 25.60 -22.10 18.90
N GLN A 125 25.24 -21.70 20.12
CA GLN A 125 24.34 -22.43 21.03
C GLN A 125 22.97 -21.78 21.17
N GLY A 126 21.99 -22.58 21.58
CA GLY A 126 20.66 -22.12 22.02
C GLY A 126 19.53 -22.50 21.08
N ALA A 127 18.51 -21.65 21.02
CA ALA A 127 17.42 -21.76 20.06
C ALA A 127 17.63 -20.76 18.91
N ALA A 128 17.12 -21.10 17.74
CA ALA A 128 17.01 -20.13 16.66
C ALA A 128 16.14 -18.94 17.12
N ALA A 129 16.49 -17.74 16.68
CA ALA A 129 15.77 -16.53 16.96
C ALA A 129 14.39 -16.59 16.29
N THR A 130 13.38 -16.34 17.11
CA THR A 130 11.99 -16.18 16.65
C THR A 130 11.95 -15.17 15.52
N PRO A 131 11.30 -15.51 14.39
CA PRO A 131 11.22 -14.57 13.30
C PRO A 131 10.39 -13.34 13.71
N THR A 132 10.55 -12.24 13.00
CA THR A 132 9.68 -11.07 13.05
C THR A 132 8.92 -10.94 11.73
N ILE A 133 7.78 -10.28 11.76
CA ILE A 133 6.88 -10.12 10.62
C ILE A 133 6.64 -8.63 10.34
N GLU A 134 6.73 -8.23 9.07
CA GLU A 134 6.51 -6.84 8.66
C GLU A 134 5.66 -6.76 7.38
N PRO A 135 4.49 -6.07 7.41
CA PRO A 135 3.80 -5.52 8.58
C PRO A 135 3.23 -6.62 9.49
N ASN A 136 3.01 -6.29 10.77
CA ASN A 136 2.41 -7.19 11.75
C ASN A 136 0.91 -6.90 11.95
N GLY A 137 0.08 -7.50 11.09
CA GLY A 137 -1.38 -7.32 11.08
C GLY A 137 -1.83 -6.05 10.37
N GLY A 138 -3.15 -5.91 10.22
CA GLY A 138 -3.75 -4.73 9.56
C GLY A 138 -5.15 -5.01 9.00
N ARG A 139 -5.85 -3.95 8.61
CA ARG A 139 -7.12 -4.03 7.86
C ARG A 139 -6.85 -3.76 6.39
N LEU A 140 -7.28 -4.65 5.52
CA LEU A 140 -6.93 -4.65 4.11
C LEU A 140 -8.18 -4.94 3.27
N THR A 141 -8.46 -4.06 2.31
CA THR A 141 -9.61 -4.20 1.40
C THR A 141 -9.33 -5.12 0.20
N SER A 142 -8.11 -5.65 0.11
CA SER A 142 -7.60 -6.52 -0.95
C SER A 142 -6.46 -7.39 -0.38
N TYR A 143 -5.78 -8.16 -1.22
CA TYR A 143 -4.58 -8.89 -0.82
C TYR A 143 -3.56 -7.89 -0.24
N GLY A 144 -3.14 -8.13 0.99
CA GLY A 144 -1.92 -7.53 1.52
C GLY A 144 -0.73 -8.45 1.34
N ALA A 145 0.40 -8.01 1.86
CA ALA A 145 1.59 -8.82 1.88
C ALA A 145 2.46 -8.54 3.10
N PHE A 146 3.32 -9.50 3.44
CA PHE A 146 4.29 -9.40 4.51
C PHE A 146 5.62 -10.03 4.13
N GLN A 147 6.65 -9.69 4.89
CA GLN A 147 7.95 -10.35 4.87
C GLN A 147 8.33 -10.83 6.26
N LEU A 148 9.13 -11.88 6.31
CA LEU A 148 9.71 -12.42 7.53
C LEU A 148 11.20 -12.11 7.62
N PHE A 149 11.65 -11.87 8.85
CA PHE A 149 13.04 -11.63 9.18
C PHE A 149 13.43 -12.48 10.38
N THR A 150 14.68 -12.88 10.45
CA THR A 150 15.25 -13.48 11.65
C THR A 150 16.67 -12.96 11.83
N THR A 151 17.08 -12.78 13.09
CA THR A 151 18.48 -12.46 13.42
C THR A 151 19.35 -13.72 13.41
N SER A 152 18.76 -14.92 13.38
CA SER A 152 19.52 -16.17 13.24
C SER A 152 20.02 -16.34 11.81
N ARG A 153 21.33 -16.23 11.66
CA ARG A 153 22.02 -16.34 10.37
C ARG A 153 21.88 -17.74 9.78
N ALA A 154 21.68 -17.78 8.45
CA ALA A 154 21.50 -18.98 7.64
C ALA A 154 20.35 -19.90 8.13
N ALA A 155 19.44 -19.37 8.93
CA ALA A 155 18.33 -20.13 9.45
C ALA A 155 17.17 -20.15 8.43
N ALA A 156 16.51 -21.30 8.32
CA ALA A 156 15.33 -21.46 7.49
C ALA A 156 14.09 -20.99 8.27
N MET A 157 13.29 -20.13 7.67
CA MET A 157 12.02 -19.67 8.24
C MET A 157 10.87 -20.42 7.59
N TYR A 158 9.91 -20.84 8.39
CA TYR A 158 8.68 -21.48 7.93
C TYR A 158 7.48 -20.67 8.37
N TYR A 159 6.44 -20.62 7.56
CA TYR A 159 5.20 -19.91 7.87
C TYR A 159 3.95 -20.69 7.46
N GLN A 160 2.84 -20.43 8.16
CA GLN A 160 1.52 -20.92 7.80
C GLN A 160 0.45 -19.87 8.12
N PHE A 161 -0.71 -20.03 7.50
CA PHE A 161 -1.89 -19.21 7.77
C PHE A 161 -2.87 -19.96 8.64
N LYS A 162 -3.39 -19.30 9.67
CA LYS A 162 -4.54 -19.76 10.44
C LYS A 162 -5.71 -18.82 10.23
N SER A 163 -6.80 -19.34 9.68
CA SER A 163 -8.05 -18.60 9.50
C SER A 163 -8.65 -18.18 10.84
N LEU A 164 -9.12 -16.95 10.92
CA LEU A 164 -9.83 -16.42 12.08
C LEU A 164 -11.32 -16.81 12.11
N GLU A 165 -11.88 -17.21 10.97
CA GLU A 165 -13.32 -17.50 10.86
C GLU A 165 -13.65 -18.93 11.27
N ASN A 166 -12.89 -19.91 10.77
CA ASN A 166 -13.17 -21.34 10.97
C ASN A 166 -12.00 -22.10 11.62
N GLY A 167 -10.89 -21.42 11.93
CA GLY A 167 -9.71 -22.02 12.56
C GLY A 167 -8.86 -22.91 11.63
N THR A 168 -9.19 -23.01 10.34
CA THR A 168 -8.43 -23.82 9.36
C THR A 168 -6.99 -23.34 9.30
N VAL A 169 -6.04 -24.29 9.26
CA VAL A 169 -4.60 -24.03 9.24
C VAL A 169 -4.00 -24.60 7.98
N THR A 170 -3.20 -23.81 7.25
CA THR A 170 -2.42 -24.31 6.12
C THR A 170 -1.18 -25.07 6.60
N VAL A 171 -0.55 -25.85 5.74
CA VAL A 171 0.74 -26.48 6.06
C VAL A 171 1.84 -25.41 6.12
N TYR A 172 2.83 -25.62 6.98
CA TYR A 172 4.04 -24.81 7.00
C TYR A 172 4.76 -24.84 5.64
N THR A 173 5.03 -23.66 5.12
CA THR A 173 5.73 -23.43 3.87
C THR A 173 7.07 -22.77 4.15
N LEU A 174 8.12 -23.22 3.46
CA LEU A 174 9.45 -22.60 3.55
C LEU A 174 9.39 -21.17 2.99
N TYR A 175 9.84 -20.21 3.77
CA TYR A 175 9.99 -18.82 3.35
C TYR A 175 11.35 -18.61 2.67
N SER A 176 11.32 -17.98 1.49
CA SER A 176 12.54 -17.56 0.80
C SER A 176 12.92 -16.14 1.27
N PRO A 177 14.08 -15.94 1.91
CA PRO A 177 14.49 -14.62 2.40
C PRO A 177 14.48 -13.56 1.30
N GLY A 178 13.94 -12.37 1.62
CA GLY A 178 13.82 -11.25 0.69
C GLY A 178 12.60 -11.30 -0.25
N THR A 179 11.78 -12.35 -0.19
CA THR A 179 10.54 -12.45 -0.99
C THR A 179 9.31 -12.00 -0.22
N THR A 180 8.32 -11.47 -0.94
CA THR A 180 7.08 -10.94 -0.36
C THR A 180 5.99 -11.99 -0.39
N VAL A 181 5.49 -12.39 0.79
CA VAL A 181 4.38 -13.35 0.91
C VAL A 181 3.06 -12.62 0.78
N THR A 182 2.23 -13.04 -0.18
CA THR A 182 0.87 -12.51 -0.36
C THR A 182 -0.09 -13.20 0.61
N LEU A 183 -0.93 -12.40 1.29
CA LEU A 183 -1.94 -12.91 2.22
C LEU A 183 -3.09 -13.60 1.48
N PRO A 184 -3.80 -14.55 2.13
CA PRO A 184 -5.00 -15.14 1.56
C PRO A 184 -6.18 -14.15 1.55
N GLU A 185 -7.29 -14.55 0.90
CA GLU A 185 -8.51 -13.75 0.70
C GLU A 185 -9.45 -13.72 1.91
N TYR A 186 -8.99 -14.21 3.06
CA TYR A 186 -9.78 -14.33 4.28
C TYR A 186 -9.01 -13.79 5.49
N PRO A 187 -9.72 -13.34 6.54
CA PRO A 187 -9.07 -12.92 7.78
C PRO A 187 -8.23 -14.03 8.41
N CYS A 188 -6.97 -13.73 8.72
CA CYS A 188 -6.02 -14.72 9.22
C CYS A 188 -5.00 -14.15 10.22
N VAL A 189 -4.33 -15.05 10.93
CA VAL A 189 -3.03 -14.78 11.56
C VAL A 189 -1.96 -15.59 10.85
N VAL A 190 -0.75 -15.03 10.80
CA VAL A 190 0.44 -15.73 10.31
C VAL A 190 1.14 -16.34 11.51
N GLN A 191 1.43 -17.64 11.42
CA GLN A 191 2.29 -18.33 12.37
C GLN A 191 3.62 -18.64 11.70
N ALA A 192 4.73 -18.34 12.35
CA ALA A 192 6.04 -18.56 11.78
C ALA A 192 7.05 -19.01 12.83
N TYR A 193 8.01 -19.83 12.42
CA TYR A 193 9.13 -20.23 13.27
C TYR A 193 10.40 -20.36 12.43
N THR A 194 11.53 -20.37 13.12
CA THR A 194 12.85 -20.47 12.52
C THR A 194 13.49 -21.78 12.95
N THR A 195 14.17 -22.45 12.02
CA THR A 195 14.95 -23.66 12.25
C THR A 195 16.38 -23.44 11.79
N LYS A 196 17.34 -24.08 12.47
CA LYS A 196 18.73 -24.12 12.03
C LYS A 196 19.36 -25.40 12.55
N ALA A 197 20.09 -26.11 11.69
CA ALA A 197 20.83 -27.30 12.10
C ALA A 197 21.76 -26.98 13.28
N GLY A 198 21.74 -27.84 14.30
CA GLY A 198 22.52 -27.65 15.54
C GLY A 198 21.90 -26.71 16.59
N LEU A 199 20.79 -26.04 16.29
CA LEU A 199 20.00 -25.27 17.26
C LEU A 199 18.63 -25.91 17.47
N SER A 200 18.02 -25.65 18.62
CA SER A 200 16.58 -25.92 18.80
C SER A 200 15.76 -24.95 17.96
N ASP A 201 14.59 -25.39 17.48
CA ASP A 201 13.63 -24.53 16.80
C ASP A 201 13.23 -23.34 17.68
N SER A 202 12.94 -22.21 17.02
CA SER A 202 12.43 -21.04 17.73
C SER A 202 11.05 -21.30 18.30
N ILE A 203 10.62 -20.48 19.27
CA ILE A 203 9.19 -20.40 19.58
C ILE A 203 8.40 -19.97 18.32
N VAL A 204 7.16 -20.42 18.21
CA VAL A 204 6.27 -20.03 17.10
C VAL A 204 5.80 -18.59 17.35
N LEU A 205 6.20 -17.68 16.46
CA LEU A 205 5.60 -16.36 16.33
C LEU A 205 4.14 -16.49 15.91
N VAL A 206 3.25 -15.71 16.51
CA VAL A 206 1.89 -15.49 16.02
C VAL A 206 1.72 -14.00 15.76
N SER A 207 1.36 -13.64 14.53
CA SER A 207 1.10 -12.25 14.16
C SER A 207 -0.16 -11.71 14.81
N ASN A 208 -0.29 -10.38 14.83
CA ASN A 208 -1.59 -9.74 14.97
C ASN A 208 -2.51 -10.16 13.81
N ALA A 209 -3.82 -9.95 14.00
CA ALA A 209 -4.82 -10.27 12.99
C ALA A 209 -4.63 -9.43 11.72
N PHE A 210 -4.64 -10.10 10.57
CA PHE A 210 -4.90 -9.50 9.28
C PHE A 210 -6.38 -9.63 8.98
N THR A 211 -7.10 -8.51 8.97
CA THR A 211 -8.50 -8.44 8.57
C THR A 211 -8.53 -8.17 7.07
N VAL A 212 -8.59 -9.23 6.27
CA VAL A 212 -8.70 -9.15 4.80
C VAL A 212 -10.17 -9.28 4.42
N TYR A 213 -10.69 -8.31 3.65
CA TYR A 213 -12.07 -8.30 3.19
C TYR A 213 -12.17 -7.50 1.89
N ALA A 214 -13.30 -7.61 1.18
CA ALA A 214 -13.61 -6.71 0.09
C ALA A 214 -14.58 -5.61 0.56
N ALA A 215 -14.23 -4.36 0.32
CA ALA A 215 -15.09 -3.22 0.56
C ALA A 215 -16.24 -3.18 -0.44
N ARG A 216 -17.46 -3.06 0.08
CA ARG A 216 -18.68 -2.94 -0.73
C ARG A 216 -18.79 -1.59 -1.46
N TYR A 217 -18.25 -0.53 -0.86
CA TYR A 217 -18.37 0.83 -1.36
C TYR A 217 -17.01 1.53 -1.49
N ALA A 218 -16.93 2.47 -2.43
CA ALA A 218 -15.91 3.50 -2.47
C ALA A 218 -16.54 4.89 -2.34
N TYR A 219 -15.84 5.81 -1.69
CA TYR A 219 -16.25 7.21 -1.52
C TYR A 219 -15.30 8.11 -2.29
N LEU A 220 -15.83 8.80 -3.31
CA LEU A 220 -15.05 9.67 -4.18
C LEU A 220 -14.94 11.08 -3.59
N VAL A 221 -13.72 11.60 -3.57
CA VAL A 221 -13.37 12.92 -3.02
C VAL A 221 -13.63 14.00 -4.08
N PRO A 222 -14.60 14.90 -3.86
CA PRO A 222 -14.98 15.90 -4.86
C PRO A 222 -13.99 17.06 -4.91
N PHE A 223 -13.60 17.45 -6.12
CA PHE A 223 -12.66 18.56 -6.31
C PHE A 223 -13.20 19.64 -7.25
N TYR A 224 -12.95 19.52 -8.55
CA TYR A 224 -13.28 20.52 -9.56
C TYR A 224 -13.85 19.83 -10.79
N ASN A 225 -15.07 20.19 -11.20
CA ASN A 225 -15.82 19.45 -12.21
C ASN A 225 -15.81 20.09 -13.62
N GLY A 226 -15.02 21.15 -13.84
CA GLY A 226 -15.01 21.92 -15.08
C GLY A 226 -15.80 23.23 -15.02
N LEU A 227 -16.78 23.33 -14.11
CA LEU A 227 -17.58 24.55 -13.89
C LEU A 227 -17.16 25.27 -12.60
N GLY A 228 -16.69 24.51 -11.60
CA GLY A 228 -16.24 25.05 -10.33
C GLY A 228 -15.83 23.95 -9.36
N PHE A 229 -15.34 24.39 -8.19
CA PHE A 229 -15.15 23.49 -7.06
C PHE A 229 -16.51 23.05 -6.51
N HIS A 230 -16.66 21.78 -6.14
CA HIS A 230 -17.93 21.23 -5.66
C HIS A 230 -17.74 20.37 -4.41
N GLY A 231 -18.85 20.13 -3.68
CA GLY A 231 -18.90 19.31 -2.47
C GLY A 231 -19.74 18.05 -2.62
N LEU A 232 -19.88 17.52 -3.84
CA LEU A 232 -20.69 16.31 -4.12
C LEU A 232 -19.91 15.04 -3.79
N VAL A 233 -19.86 14.68 -2.51
CA VAL A 233 -19.24 13.40 -2.09
C VAL A 233 -20.09 12.27 -2.64
N THR A 234 -19.46 11.37 -3.38
CA THR A 234 -20.17 10.32 -4.13
C THR A 234 -19.77 8.95 -3.63
N ARG A 235 -20.74 8.19 -3.12
CA ARG A 235 -20.58 6.77 -2.78
C ARG A 235 -20.91 5.93 -4.01
N VAL A 236 -20.02 5.01 -4.37
CA VAL A 236 -20.16 4.05 -5.46
C VAL A 236 -20.21 2.65 -4.89
N GLN A 237 -21.25 1.88 -5.20
CA GLN A 237 -21.32 0.44 -4.90
C GLN A 237 -20.49 -0.37 -5.91
N LEU A 238 -19.63 -1.27 -5.41
CA LEU A 238 -18.59 -1.95 -6.19
C LEU A 238 -18.96 -3.39 -6.60
N ASP A 239 -19.88 -4.01 -5.88
CA ASP A 239 -20.22 -5.44 -5.89
C ASP A 239 -21.56 -5.76 -6.57
N VAL A 240 -21.92 -4.97 -7.60
CA VAL A 240 -23.24 -5.07 -8.23
C VAL A 240 -23.35 -6.33 -9.09
N GLN A 241 -24.51 -7.00 -9.00
CA GLN A 241 -24.81 -8.16 -9.83
C GLN A 241 -25.44 -7.73 -11.16
N GLY A 242 -24.94 -8.31 -12.26
CA GLY A 242 -25.45 -8.06 -13.60
C GLY A 242 -26.82 -8.66 -13.90
N VAL A 243 -27.43 -8.22 -15.01
CA VAL A 243 -28.78 -8.69 -15.45
C VAL A 243 -28.71 -9.67 -16.64
N LYS A 244 -27.51 -9.97 -17.19
CA LYS A 244 -27.37 -10.73 -18.44
C LYS A 244 -28.02 -12.13 -18.41
N ARG A 245 -28.89 -12.41 -19.40
CA ARG A 245 -29.67 -13.65 -19.56
C ARG A 245 -28.79 -14.82 -20.10
N PRO A 246 -29.14 -16.10 -19.83
CA PRO A 246 -30.37 -16.59 -19.21
C PRO A 246 -30.32 -16.54 -17.67
N ARG A 247 -31.46 -16.21 -17.05
CA ARG A 247 -31.53 -15.85 -15.63
C ARG A 247 -31.22 -17.05 -14.71
N PRO A 248 -30.51 -16.82 -13.59
CA PRO A 248 -29.85 -15.56 -13.18
C PRO A 248 -28.47 -15.37 -13.86
N SER A 249 -28.09 -14.12 -14.15
CA SER A 249 -26.70 -13.79 -14.51
C SER A 249 -25.80 -14.15 -13.34
N ARG A 250 -24.92 -15.14 -13.55
CA ARG A 250 -23.82 -15.43 -12.65
C ARG A 250 -22.61 -14.59 -13.07
N VAL A 251 -22.77 -13.27 -13.25
CA VAL A 251 -21.65 -12.37 -13.59
C VAL A 251 -21.62 -11.12 -12.71
N LEU A 252 -20.46 -10.82 -12.11
CA LEU A 252 -20.14 -9.53 -11.47
C LEU A 252 -20.07 -8.46 -12.57
N GLU A 253 -21.00 -7.51 -12.55
CA GLU A 253 -21.05 -6.41 -13.52
C GLU A 253 -20.73 -5.08 -12.80
N PHE A 254 -20.10 -4.14 -13.50
CA PHE A 254 -19.84 -2.82 -12.92
C PHE A 254 -20.89 -1.79 -13.31
N THR A 255 -21.66 -2.06 -14.37
CA THR A 255 -22.52 -1.09 -15.04
C THR A 255 -23.75 -1.74 -15.65
N ASP A 256 -24.76 -0.91 -15.88
CA ASP A 256 -25.99 -1.31 -16.54
C ASP A 256 -25.80 -1.34 -18.06
N ILE A 257 -25.98 -2.52 -18.66
CA ILE A 257 -25.92 -2.71 -20.12
C ILE A 257 -26.97 -1.89 -20.88
N ASN A 258 -28.09 -1.52 -20.23
CA ASN A 258 -29.17 -0.75 -20.87
C ASN A 258 -28.88 0.75 -20.96
N SER A 259 -27.79 1.20 -20.34
CA SER A 259 -27.35 2.59 -20.38
C SER A 259 -26.62 2.90 -21.70
N THR A 260 -26.35 4.19 -21.94
CA THR A 260 -25.60 4.62 -23.12
C THR A 260 -24.21 3.97 -23.13
N LEU A 261 -23.92 3.22 -24.20
CA LEU A 261 -22.69 2.41 -24.38
C LEU A 261 -22.46 1.35 -23.28
N GLY A 262 -23.50 0.97 -22.52
CA GLY A 262 -23.45 -0.04 -21.47
C GLY A 262 -22.52 0.31 -20.29
N ILE A 263 -22.29 1.59 -20.03
CA ILE A 263 -21.34 2.08 -19.01
C ILE A 263 -21.93 3.01 -17.96
N GLY A 264 -23.23 3.27 -17.98
CA GLY A 264 -23.93 3.97 -16.92
C GLY A 264 -24.14 3.09 -15.68
N PRO A 265 -24.43 3.70 -14.52
CA PRO A 265 -24.69 2.97 -13.28
C PRO A 265 -26.05 2.27 -13.29
N PHE A 266 -26.17 1.23 -12.47
CA PHE A 266 -27.47 0.69 -12.08
C PHE A 266 -28.23 1.65 -11.16
N ARG A 267 -29.56 1.49 -11.10
CA ARG A 267 -30.41 2.21 -10.14
C ARG A 267 -29.94 1.93 -8.70
N GLY A 268 -29.61 2.99 -7.96
CA GLY A 268 -29.16 2.91 -6.57
C GLY A 268 -27.68 2.57 -6.37
N GLN A 269 -26.92 2.33 -7.44
CA GLN A 269 -25.47 2.09 -7.35
C GLN A 269 -24.69 3.33 -6.87
N LEU A 270 -25.19 4.52 -7.19
CA LEU A 270 -24.61 5.80 -6.79
C LEU A 270 -25.48 6.48 -5.73
N SER A 271 -24.83 7.08 -4.73
CA SER A 271 -25.47 7.97 -3.76
C SER A 271 -24.59 9.18 -3.49
N THR A 272 -25.18 10.36 -3.38
CA THR A 272 -24.43 11.62 -3.24
C THR A 272 -24.88 12.43 -2.05
N ILE A 273 -23.94 13.04 -1.33
CA ILE A 273 -24.20 14.07 -0.32
C ILE A 273 -23.63 15.38 -0.84
N ASN A 274 -24.45 16.43 -0.87
CA ASN A 274 -24.02 17.76 -1.28
C ASN A 274 -23.59 18.61 -0.08
N LEU A 275 -22.29 18.65 0.20
CA LEU A 275 -21.75 19.42 1.32
C LEU A 275 -21.93 20.94 1.17
N THR A 276 -21.96 21.45 -0.06
CA THR A 276 -22.16 22.90 -0.30
C THR A 276 -23.57 23.38 0.05
N ALA A 277 -24.53 22.46 0.17
CA ALA A 277 -25.86 22.77 0.67
C ALA A 277 -25.89 23.01 2.20
N TYR A 278 -24.88 22.51 2.93
CA TYR A 278 -24.73 22.72 4.37
C TYR A 278 -23.90 23.97 4.66
N ASP A 279 -22.76 24.13 3.98
CA ASP A 279 -21.93 25.34 4.04
C ASP A 279 -21.20 25.50 2.69
N ALA A 280 -21.31 26.68 2.09
CA ALA A 280 -20.73 26.98 0.77
C ALA A 280 -19.19 26.84 0.72
N ARG A 281 -18.51 26.83 1.88
CA ARG A 281 -17.06 26.63 1.98
C ARG A 281 -16.64 25.17 1.77
N LEU A 282 -17.56 24.21 1.95
CA LEU A 282 -17.30 22.77 1.84
C LEU A 282 -17.28 22.29 0.39
N ALA A 283 -16.32 22.80 -0.37
CA ALA A 283 -16.06 22.42 -1.74
C ALA A 283 -14.57 22.26 -2.00
N GLY A 284 -14.22 21.40 -2.95
CA GLY A 284 -12.87 21.27 -3.45
C GLY A 284 -11.88 20.66 -2.46
N PHE A 285 -12.01 19.35 -2.28
CA PHE A 285 -11.17 18.53 -1.43
C PHE A 285 -10.17 17.74 -2.26
N PHE A 286 -8.96 17.56 -1.74
CA PHE A 286 -7.87 16.93 -2.50
C PHE A 286 -7.54 15.51 -2.04
N ASP A 287 -7.87 15.20 -0.79
CA ASP A 287 -7.61 13.89 -0.19
C ASP A 287 -8.64 13.60 0.89
N ALA A 288 -8.67 12.37 1.40
CA ALA A 288 -9.55 11.99 2.49
C ALA A 288 -9.09 10.70 3.18
N PHE A 289 -9.55 10.50 4.41
CA PHE A 289 -9.42 9.23 5.13
C PHE A 289 -10.72 8.93 5.89
N THR A 290 -10.92 7.67 6.27
CA THR A 290 -11.95 7.30 7.23
C THR A 290 -11.36 6.97 8.59
N ALA A 291 -12.17 7.15 9.63
CA ALA A 291 -11.86 6.66 10.97
C ALA A 291 -13.10 6.07 11.62
N VAL A 292 -12.91 4.99 12.37
CA VAL A 292 -13.94 4.32 13.14
C VAL A 292 -13.90 4.83 14.57
N SER A 293 -15.07 5.16 15.12
CA SER A 293 -15.20 5.59 16.51
C SER A 293 -16.44 4.95 17.14
N THR A 294 -16.37 4.68 18.44
CA THR A 294 -17.53 4.25 19.22
C THR A 294 -18.18 5.50 19.81
N VAL A 295 -19.40 5.78 19.39
CA VAL A 295 -20.15 6.97 19.80
C VAL A 295 -21.30 6.57 20.69
N THR A 296 -21.39 7.22 21.85
CA THR A 296 -22.57 7.12 22.72
C THR A 296 -23.59 8.16 22.32
N TYR A 297 -24.79 7.70 21.95
CA TYR A 297 -25.93 8.52 21.57
C TYR A 297 -26.97 8.61 22.69
N VAL A 298 -27.68 9.73 22.73
CA VAL A 298 -28.96 9.88 23.41
C VAL A 298 -30.06 9.65 22.37
N ASN A 299 -30.95 8.70 22.64
CA ASN A 299 -32.16 8.47 21.85
C ASN A 299 -33.28 9.37 22.40
N VAL A 300 -33.66 10.37 21.62
CA VAL A 300 -34.55 11.43 22.07
C VAL A 300 -35.57 11.79 20.98
N SER A 301 -36.81 12.07 21.37
CA SER A 301 -37.75 12.85 20.57
C SER A 301 -37.57 14.31 20.92
N LEU A 302 -36.99 15.09 19.99
CA LEU A 302 -36.78 16.52 20.18
C LEU A 302 -38.12 17.27 20.16
N GLN A 303 -38.23 18.32 20.97
CA GLN A 303 -39.43 19.20 21.01
C GLN A 303 -39.82 19.72 19.61
N VAL A 304 -38.83 20.02 18.76
CA VAL A 304 -39.04 20.54 17.40
C VAL A 304 -39.79 19.60 16.47
N PHE A 305 -39.85 18.30 16.77
CA PHE A 305 -40.61 17.36 15.95
C PHE A 305 -42.12 17.47 16.16
N GLN A 306 -42.58 18.11 17.24
CA GLN A 306 -43.99 18.25 17.65
C GLN A 306 -44.76 16.92 17.79
N ASN A 307 -44.06 15.78 17.70
CA ASN A 307 -44.64 14.45 17.69
C ASN A 307 -43.70 13.46 18.38
N ALA A 308 -44.16 12.88 19.49
CA ALA A 308 -43.41 11.92 20.31
C ALA A 308 -43.07 10.60 19.59
N SER A 309 -43.69 10.31 18.44
CA SER A 309 -43.37 9.12 17.63
C SER A 309 -42.11 9.30 16.77
N ARG A 310 -41.53 10.50 16.73
CA ARG A 310 -40.31 10.80 15.97
C ARG A 310 -39.14 10.94 16.92
N TRP A 311 -38.16 10.05 16.76
CA TRP A 311 -36.97 10.02 17.59
C TRP A 311 -35.73 10.11 16.72
N VAL A 312 -34.63 10.57 17.32
CA VAL A 312 -33.35 10.78 16.67
C VAL A 312 -32.24 10.42 17.65
N LEU A 313 -31.14 9.89 17.12
CA LEU A 313 -29.91 9.69 17.85
C LEU A 313 -29.06 10.96 17.78
N VAL A 314 -28.77 11.56 18.93
CA VAL A 314 -27.85 12.71 19.07
C VAL A 314 -26.65 12.27 19.90
N PRO A 315 -25.39 12.50 19.46
CA PRO A 315 -24.22 12.17 20.25
C PRO A 315 -24.33 12.81 21.64
N ALA A 316 -24.09 12.04 22.70
CA ALA A 316 -24.27 12.49 24.07
C ALA A 316 -23.51 13.79 24.40
N PRO A 317 -22.27 14.03 23.90
CA PRO A 317 -21.57 15.30 24.12
C PRO A 317 -22.22 16.51 23.43
N LEU A 318 -23.05 16.29 22.40
CA LEU A 318 -23.73 17.35 21.65
C LEU A 318 -25.19 17.56 22.08
N TYR A 319 -25.73 16.68 22.92
CA TYR A 319 -27.10 16.76 23.39
C TYR A 319 -27.22 17.77 24.55
N ALA A 320 -27.98 18.84 24.33
CA ALA A 320 -28.41 19.78 25.37
C ALA A 320 -29.90 19.56 25.65
N SER A 321 -30.25 19.18 26.88
CA SER A 321 -31.64 18.87 27.24
C SER A 321 -32.54 20.11 27.19
N ALA A 322 -33.65 20.04 26.46
CA ALA A 322 -34.71 21.04 26.50
C ALA A 322 -35.94 20.54 27.28
N PRO A 323 -36.75 21.44 27.92
CA PRO A 323 -37.92 21.04 28.70
C PRO A 323 -39.01 20.24 27.94
N GLY A 324 -39.00 20.27 26.61
CA GLY A 324 -39.94 19.54 25.75
C GLY A 324 -39.38 18.27 25.09
N ASP A 325 -38.15 17.87 25.42
CA ASP A 325 -37.52 16.67 24.87
C ASP A 325 -37.96 15.41 25.63
N LEU A 326 -38.23 14.33 24.90
CA LEU A 326 -38.54 13.02 25.49
C LEU A 326 -37.36 12.07 25.26
N VAL A 327 -36.58 11.81 26.30
CA VAL A 327 -35.43 10.89 26.25
C VAL A 327 -35.91 9.46 26.45
N PHE A 328 -35.78 8.63 25.41
CA PHE A 328 -36.11 7.19 25.47
C PHE A 328 -34.94 6.36 26.02
N SER A 329 -33.70 6.74 25.69
CA SER A 329 -32.50 6.16 26.25
C SER A 329 -31.40 7.22 26.29
N SER A 330 -30.71 7.33 27.43
CA SER A 330 -29.59 8.25 27.61
C SER A 330 -28.25 7.69 27.17
N SER A 331 -28.17 6.40 26.84
CA SER A 331 -26.92 5.74 26.48
C SER A 331 -27.14 4.62 25.46
N VAL A 332 -26.89 4.94 24.19
CA VAL A 332 -26.90 4.00 23.07
C VAL A 332 -25.52 4.05 22.41
N SER A 333 -24.65 3.09 22.72
CA SER A 333 -23.32 3.01 22.11
C SER A 333 -23.39 2.34 20.74
N LEU A 334 -22.91 3.02 19.70
CA LEU A 334 -22.83 2.51 18.34
C LEU A 334 -21.40 2.69 17.81
N VAL A 335 -20.95 1.73 17.01
CA VAL A 335 -19.71 1.88 16.23
C VAL A 335 -20.07 2.59 14.93
N GLU A 336 -19.48 3.75 14.72
CA GLU A 336 -19.69 4.60 13.55
C GLU A 336 -18.40 4.73 12.75
N GLU A 337 -18.53 4.99 11.46
CA GLU A 337 -17.41 5.35 10.60
C GLU A 337 -17.64 6.73 9.99
N TYR A 338 -16.59 7.55 10.03
CA TYR A 338 -16.60 8.91 9.55
C TYR A 338 -15.59 9.10 8.43
N LEU A 339 -15.98 9.80 7.38
CA LEU A 339 -15.11 10.27 6.32
C LEU A 339 -14.66 11.71 6.61
N TYR A 340 -13.34 11.92 6.66
CA TYR A 340 -12.72 13.21 6.86
C TYR A 340 -12.11 13.70 5.53
N LEU A 341 -12.53 14.87 5.07
CA LEU A 341 -12.09 15.43 3.79
C LEU A 341 -11.04 16.52 3.98
N CYS A 342 -9.97 16.44 3.19
CA CYS A 342 -8.83 17.37 3.18
C CYS A 342 -9.17 18.63 2.37
N PRO A 343 -9.36 19.80 3.01
CA PRO A 343 -9.72 21.02 2.29
C PRO A 343 -8.52 21.55 1.50
N HIS A 344 -8.76 21.88 0.23
CA HIS A 344 -7.70 22.39 -0.64
C HIS A 344 -8.03 23.77 -1.19
N GLN A 345 -9.10 23.88 -1.97
CA GLN A 345 -9.45 25.12 -2.65
C GLN A 345 -10.93 25.14 -2.98
N ASN A 346 -11.57 26.29 -2.80
CA ASN A 346 -12.95 26.52 -3.22
C ASN A 346 -13.05 27.79 -4.07
N ALA A 347 -14.27 28.23 -4.36
CA ALA A 347 -14.52 29.42 -5.18
C ALA A 347 -13.92 30.72 -4.61
N LYS A 348 -13.60 30.78 -3.31
CA LYS A 348 -13.01 31.94 -2.62
C LYS A 348 -11.49 31.88 -2.49
N GLY A 349 -10.85 30.77 -2.89
CA GLY A 349 -9.40 30.55 -2.74
C GLY A 349 -9.07 29.31 -1.93
N HIS A 350 -7.88 29.26 -1.33
CA HIS A 350 -7.45 28.12 -0.53
C HIS A 350 -8.36 27.92 0.69
N ALA A 351 -8.79 26.68 0.92
CA ALA A 351 -9.77 26.34 1.95
C ALA A 351 -9.09 25.73 3.19
N GLY A 352 -9.64 26.01 4.38
CA GLY A 352 -9.15 25.52 5.67
C GLY A 352 -10.21 24.82 6.53
N VAL A 353 -11.36 24.46 5.96
CA VAL A 353 -12.48 23.85 6.69
C VAL A 353 -12.52 22.34 6.43
N ILE A 354 -12.21 21.54 7.43
CA ILE A 354 -12.30 20.08 7.36
C ILE A 354 -13.77 19.68 7.49
N ALA A 355 -14.26 18.84 6.58
CA ALA A 355 -15.56 18.20 6.69
C ALA A 355 -15.41 16.80 7.29
N LYS A 356 -16.23 16.47 8.29
CA LYS A 356 -16.42 15.14 8.85
C LYS A 356 -17.82 14.67 8.48
N VAL A 357 -17.93 13.59 7.71
CA VAL A 357 -19.20 13.04 7.21
C VAL A 357 -19.44 11.68 7.85
N ASN A 358 -20.55 11.51 8.56
CA ASN A 358 -20.93 10.18 9.05
C ASN A 358 -21.37 9.32 7.86
N LEU A 359 -20.71 8.17 7.64
CA LEU A 359 -21.00 7.31 6.48
C LEU A 359 -22.41 6.71 6.49
N ARG A 360 -23.04 6.61 7.66
CA ARG A 360 -24.46 6.23 7.77
C ARG A 360 -25.39 7.18 7.03
N ALA A 361 -24.99 8.44 6.81
CA ALA A 361 -25.80 9.44 6.12
C ALA A 361 -26.11 9.05 4.66
N PHE A 362 -25.33 8.15 4.05
CA PHE A 362 -25.61 7.63 2.71
C PHE A 362 -26.70 6.55 2.69
N ASN A 363 -27.14 6.04 3.85
CA ASN A 363 -28.20 5.04 3.94
C ASN A 363 -29.55 5.75 4.12
N ALA A 364 -30.24 6.00 3.01
CA ALA A 364 -31.55 6.67 2.97
C ALA A 364 -32.65 5.97 3.79
N THR A 365 -32.44 4.71 4.17
CA THR A 365 -33.34 3.86 4.95
C THR A 365 -32.83 3.56 6.35
N SER A 366 -31.92 4.37 6.92
CA SER A 366 -31.44 4.13 8.29
C SER A 366 -32.63 4.05 9.24
N HIS A 367 -32.85 2.88 9.84
CA HIS A 367 -33.95 2.63 10.76
C HIS A 367 -33.93 3.57 11.98
N LEU A 368 -32.76 4.15 12.27
CA LEU A 368 -32.52 5.13 13.32
C LEU A 368 -32.10 6.48 12.72
N PRO A 369 -32.99 7.49 12.66
CA PRO A 369 -32.60 8.86 12.31
C PRO A 369 -31.50 9.34 13.25
N PHE A 370 -30.51 10.08 12.75
CA PHE A 370 -29.41 10.59 13.56
C PHE A 370 -28.98 11.98 13.11
N GLN A 371 -28.39 12.75 14.02
CA GLN A 371 -27.78 14.05 13.73
C GLN A 371 -26.57 14.30 14.64
N PRO A 372 -25.56 15.07 14.19
CA PRO A 372 -25.43 15.63 12.84
C PRO A 372 -24.92 14.59 11.83
N ALA A 373 -25.33 14.73 10.56
CA ALA A 373 -24.77 13.96 9.46
C ALA A 373 -23.37 14.46 9.05
N ILE A 374 -23.14 15.76 9.22
CA ILE A 374 -21.92 16.46 8.83
C ILE A 374 -21.50 17.39 9.96
N GLU A 375 -20.22 17.34 10.31
CA GLU A 375 -19.57 18.27 11.23
C GLU A 375 -18.44 19.00 10.48
N MET A 376 -18.08 20.18 10.97
CA MET A 376 -17.03 21.02 10.37
C MET A 376 -16.03 21.45 11.42
N LEU A 377 -14.76 21.50 11.03
CA LEU A 377 -13.67 22.07 11.82
C LEU A 377 -12.97 23.13 10.99
N ASP A 378 -13.10 24.39 11.38
CA ASP A 378 -12.49 25.53 10.70
C ASP A 378 -11.11 25.85 11.30
N LEU A 379 -10.05 25.48 10.58
CA LEU A 379 -8.68 25.70 11.01
C LEU A 379 -8.27 27.18 10.96
N THR A 380 -8.97 28.00 10.18
CA THR A 380 -8.63 29.42 10.01
C THR A 380 -8.94 30.25 11.25
N VAL A 381 -9.77 29.73 12.17
CA VAL A 381 -10.03 30.31 13.49
C VAL A 381 -8.82 30.17 14.41
N ILE A 382 -7.98 29.16 14.19
CA ILE A 382 -6.77 28.93 14.98
C ILE A 382 -5.62 29.76 14.40
N ASP A 383 -5.41 29.63 13.09
CA ASP A 383 -4.42 30.41 12.35
C ASP A 383 -4.94 30.60 10.91
N PRO A 384 -5.12 31.85 10.43
CA PRO A 384 -5.62 32.13 9.08
C PRO A 384 -4.79 31.51 7.95
N SER A 385 -3.52 31.18 8.18
CA SER A 385 -2.65 30.55 7.20
C SER A 385 -2.94 29.06 6.97
N LEU A 386 -3.73 28.42 7.86
CA LEU A 386 -4.11 27.00 7.82
C LEU A 386 -5.12 26.68 6.72
N THR A 387 -4.68 26.80 5.48
CA THR A 387 -5.46 26.52 4.28
C THR A 387 -4.65 25.74 3.25
N GLY A 388 -5.33 25.12 2.29
CA GLY A 388 -4.69 24.55 1.10
C GLY A 388 -3.85 23.29 1.37
N PHE A 389 -4.52 22.31 1.97
CA PHE A 389 -3.93 21.03 2.29
C PHE A 389 -3.88 20.10 1.08
N GLY A 390 -2.77 19.39 0.91
CA GLY A 390 -2.51 18.49 -0.22
C GLY A 390 -2.70 17.02 0.12
N SER A 391 -2.76 16.65 1.39
CA SER A 391 -2.95 15.27 1.83
C SER A 391 -3.44 15.19 3.26
N CYS A 392 -4.17 14.12 3.57
CA CYS A 392 -4.53 13.81 4.94
C CYS A 392 -4.54 12.30 5.20
N PHE A 393 -4.33 11.91 6.45
CA PHE A 393 -4.32 10.51 6.87
C PHE A 393 -4.67 10.39 8.36
N ALA A 394 -5.05 9.19 8.80
CA ALA A 394 -5.23 8.89 10.22
C ALA A 394 -4.08 8.04 10.76
N ASN A 395 -3.75 8.26 12.03
CA ASN A 395 -2.95 7.34 12.82
C ASN A 395 -3.52 7.29 14.24
N ARG A 396 -3.95 6.10 14.68
CA ARG A 396 -4.68 5.90 15.94
C ARG A 396 -5.89 6.84 16.00
N ASN A 397 -5.99 7.67 17.03
CA ASN A 397 -7.09 8.59 17.26
C ASN A 397 -6.86 10.00 16.68
N TYR A 398 -5.84 10.17 15.84
CA TYR A 398 -5.48 11.47 15.29
C TYR A 398 -5.62 11.47 13.77
N GLY A 399 -6.22 12.54 13.24
CA GLY A 399 -6.15 12.92 11.84
C GLY A 399 -5.01 13.89 11.61
N TYR A 400 -4.30 13.75 10.50
CA TYR A 400 -3.18 14.60 10.11
C TYR A 400 -3.48 15.23 8.76
N PHE A 401 -3.21 16.53 8.62
CA PHE A 401 -3.44 17.29 7.40
C PHE A 401 -2.15 18.02 7.05
N VAL A 402 -1.63 17.74 5.86
CA VAL A 402 -0.35 18.26 5.38
C VAL A 402 -0.61 19.38 4.40
N GLN A 403 -0.15 20.58 4.72
CA GLN A 403 -0.24 21.71 3.80
C GLN A 403 0.61 21.50 2.57
N ARG A 404 0.11 22.04 1.46
CA ARG A 404 0.88 22.14 0.22
C ARG A 404 1.12 23.60 -0.14
N ARG A 405 0.04 24.38 -0.25
CA ARG A 405 0.09 25.76 -0.73
C ARG A 405 -1.07 26.54 -0.18
N ASN A 406 -0.83 27.76 0.28
CA ASN A 406 -1.87 28.70 0.68
C ASN A 406 -1.74 30.01 -0.11
N ALA A 407 -2.51 31.03 0.29
CA ALA A 407 -2.49 32.35 -0.36
C ALA A 407 -1.10 33.04 -0.33
N ALA A 408 -0.23 32.69 0.62
CA ALA A 408 1.14 33.21 0.73
C ALA A 408 2.17 32.43 -0.09
N GLY A 409 1.78 31.31 -0.72
CA GLY A 409 2.68 30.47 -1.52
C GLY A 409 2.80 29.05 -0.98
N LEU A 410 3.95 28.41 -1.21
CA LEU A 410 4.22 27.07 -0.71
C LEU A 410 4.27 27.09 0.82
N ALA A 411 3.61 26.11 1.45
CA ALA A 411 3.49 26.04 2.89
C ALA A 411 3.88 24.65 3.39
N GLY A 412 4.27 24.58 4.67
CA GLY A 412 4.88 23.41 5.29
C GLY A 412 4.32 23.07 6.66
N GLN A 413 3.14 23.59 7.03
CA GLN A 413 2.54 23.27 8.32
C GLN A 413 1.80 21.93 8.24
N ILE A 414 1.97 21.10 9.26
CA ILE A 414 1.23 19.86 9.48
C ILE A 414 0.30 20.08 10.66
N VAL A 415 -0.98 19.79 10.45
CA VAL A 415 -2.02 19.92 11.46
C VAL A 415 -2.39 18.53 11.95
N ARG A 416 -2.24 18.28 13.26
CA ARG A 416 -2.75 17.09 13.95
C ARG A 416 -4.05 17.44 14.65
N VAL A 417 -5.10 16.66 14.41
CA VAL A 417 -6.44 16.82 14.96
C VAL A 417 -6.78 15.60 15.79
N ASN A 418 -7.08 15.78 17.08
CA ASN A 418 -7.69 14.75 17.92
C ASN A 418 -9.14 14.53 17.46
N LEU A 419 -9.44 13.34 16.96
CA LEU A 419 -10.72 13.04 16.32
C LEU A 419 -11.88 12.97 17.32
N ASP A 420 -11.61 12.65 18.59
CA ASP A 420 -12.63 12.64 19.65
C ASP A 420 -13.03 14.05 20.10
N LEU A 421 -12.13 15.02 19.92
CA LEU A 421 -12.35 16.42 20.30
C LEU A 421 -12.74 17.30 19.10
N PHE A 422 -13.10 16.70 17.96
CA PHE A 422 -13.30 17.41 16.68
C PHE A 422 -14.22 18.65 16.77
N ALA A 423 -15.23 18.63 17.64
CA ALA A 423 -16.14 19.75 17.88
C ALA A 423 -15.54 20.93 18.68
N GLN A 424 -14.32 20.80 19.19
CA GLN A 424 -13.63 21.77 20.05
C GLN A 424 -12.28 22.17 19.45
N PRO A 425 -12.25 23.08 18.46
CA PRO A 425 -11.06 23.36 17.65
C PRO A 425 -9.80 23.69 18.47
N ALA A 426 -9.95 24.52 19.51
CA ALA A 426 -8.84 24.96 20.36
C ALA A 426 -8.18 23.83 21.16
N LEU A 427 -8.90 22.73 21.43
CA LEU A 427 -8.37 21.56 22.14
C LEU A 427 -7.99 20.42 21.20
N ALA A 428 -8.66 20.32 20.05
CA ALA A 428 -8.42 19.25 19.10
C ALA A 428 -7.13 19.41 18.31
N VAL A 429 -6.71 20.65 18.05
CA VAL A 429 -5.72 20.94 17.02
C VAL A 429 -4.34 21.23 17.61
N THR A 430 -3.32 20.57 17.07
CA THR A 430 -1.90 20.89 17.25
C THR A 430 -1.27 21.17 15.89
N VAL A 431 -0.48 22.22 15.78
CA VAL A 431 0.20 22.61 14.53
C VAL A 431 1.70 22.44 14.68
N LEU A 432 2.32 21.77 13.70
CA LEU A 432 3.78 21.66 13.58
C LEU A 432 4.21 22.38 12.30
N ASN A 433 5.07 23.39 12.41
CA ASN A 433 5.63 24.05 11.23
C ASN A 433 6.92 23.34 10.80
N ALA A 434 6.91 22.62 9.67
CA ALA A 434 8.09 21.90 9.22
C ALA A 434 9.23 22.84 8.78
N THR A 435 8.91 24.08 8.38
CA THR A 435 9.93 25.02 7.87
C THR A 435 10.90 25.51 8.95
N THR A 436 10.60 25.30 10.23
CA THR A 436 11.50 25.62 11.34
C THR A 436 12.66 24.63 11.45
N PHE A 437 12.52 23.42 10.89
CA PHE A 437 13.59 22.41 10.85
C PHE A 437 14.40 22.50 9.56
N ASP A 438 13.72 22.70 8.44
CA ASP A 438 14.34 22.92 7.13
C ASP A 438 13.44 23.82 6.28
N ALA A 439 13.96 24.95 5.80
CA ALA A 439 13.19 25.90 4.98
C ALA A 439 12.68 25.29 3.65
N ARG A 440 13.20 24.13 3.25
CA ARG A 440 12.78 23.38 2.06
C ARG A 440 11.56 22.50 2.31
N PHE A 441 11.14 22.28 3.56
CA PHE A 441 9.95 21.51 3.92
C PHE A 441 8.66 22.28 3.69
N VAL A 442 8.37 22.50 2.41
CA VAL A 442 7.15 23.14 1.92
C VAL A 442 6.61 22.35 0.73
N GLY A 443 5.36 22.57 0.36
CA GLY A 443 4.89 22.11 -0.96
C GLY A 443 4.79 20.60 -1.12
N PHE A 444 4.52 19.86 -0.04
CA PHE A 444 4.37 18.41 -0.08
C PHE A 444 3.16 18.00 -0.93
N SER A 445 3.29 16.94 -1.73
CA SER A 445 2.21 16.41 -2.58
C SER A 445 1.37 15.33 -1.90
N GLY A 446 1.89 14.75 -0.81
CA GLY A 446 1.36 13.56 -0.18
C GLY A 446 2.07 13.26 1.13
N ALA A 447 1.55 12.30 1.88
CA ALA A 447 2.27 11.68 2.98
C ALA A 447 1.97 10.18 3.02
N VAL A 448 2.98 9.39 3.38
CA VAL A 448 2.87 7.94 3.53
C VAL A 448 3.11 7.58 4.98
N VAL A 449 2.25 6.75 5.57
CA VAL A 449 2.39 6.32 6.96
C VAL A 449 2.86 4.88 7.02
N TYR A 450 3.91 4.64 7.80
CA TYR A 450 4.29 3.30 8.22
C TYR A 450 4.49 3.29 9.74
N LYS A 451 3.77 2.38 10.43
CA LYS A 451 3.72 2.34 11.90
C LYS A 451 3.35 3.71 12.49
N ASN A 452 4.23 4.35 13.26
CA ASN A 452 4.00 5.67 13.85
C ASN A 452 4.86 6.75 13.18
N VAL A 453 5.27 6.56 11.93
CA VAL A 453 6.10 7.52 11.20
C VAL A 453 5.38 7.92 9.92
N ALA A 454 5.30 9.23 9.68
CA ALA A 454 4.86 9.79 8.41
C ALA A 454 6.06 10.23 7.57
N TYR A 455 6.02 9.89 6.28
CA TYR A 455 6.98 10.28 5.26
C TYR A 455 6.30 11.29 4.34
N LEU A 456 6.67 12.56 4.48
CA LEU A 456 6.14 13.70 3.74
C LEU A 456 6.74 13.73 2.34
N VAL A 457 5.92 13.45 1.33
CA VAL A 457 6.36 13.24 -0.05
C VAL A 457 6.82 14.56 -0.67
N PRO A 458 8.08 14.65 -1.12
CA PRO A 458 8.63 15.88 -1.65
C PRO A 458 8.06 16.16 -3.04
N PHE A 459 7.64 17.41 -3.26
CA PHE A 459 7.12 17.82 -4.56
C PHE A 459 7.62 19.19 -4.99
N GLU A 460 7.19 20.27 -4.35
CA GLU A 460 7.62 21.64 -4.67
C GLU A 460 8.60 22.18 -3.62
N ARG A 461 9.44 23.16 -3.97
CA ARG A 461 10.24 23.93 -3.00
C ARG A 461 10.26 25.42 -3.35
N ASN A 462 10.83 26.24 -2.47
CA ASN A 462 11.09 27.64 -2.81
C ASN A 462 12.23 27.76 -3.83
N LYS A 463 12.12 28.78 -4.68
CA LYS A 463 13.18 29.16 -5.63
C LYS A 463 14.39 29.73 -4.89
N VAL A 464 15.59 29.41 -5.35
CA VAL A 464 16.85 29.89 -4.75
C VAL A 464 17.81 30.42 -5.81
N GLY A 465 18.64 31.41 -5.44
CA GLY A 465 19.71 31.93 -6.30
C GLY A 465 19.21 32.41 -7.68
N LEU A 466 19.80 31.88 -8.75
CA LEU A 466 19.47 32.24 -10.14
C LEU A 466 18.03 31.86 -10.54
N GLU A 467 17.37 30.93 -9.83
CA GLU A 467 15.98 30.53 -10.10
C GLU A 467 14.98 31.68 -9.85
N LEU A 468 15.37 32.67 -9.04
CA LEU A 468 14.57 33.86 -8.75
C LEU A 468 14.55 34.85 -9.92
N ASN A 469 15.49 34.75 -10.87
CA ASN A 469 15.59 35.70 -11.96
C ASN A 469 14.51 35.41 -13.02
N PRO A 470 13.51 36.31 -13.20
CA PRO A 470 12.42 36.10 -14.15
C PRO A 470 12.87 36.12 -15.61
N ASN A 471 14.06 36.68 -15.92
CA ASN A 471 14.61 36.71 -17.28
C ASN A 471 15.23 35.38 -17.70
N TYR A 472 15.52 34.49 -16.76
CA TYR A 472 15.97 33.13 -17.09
C TYR A 472 14.77 32.23 -17.35
N LYS A 473 14.24 32.33 -18.58
CA LYS A 473 13.11 31.55 -19.11
C LYS A 473 13.32 30.02 -19.04
N TYR A 474 14.53 29.56 -18.73
CA TYR A 474 14.92 28.15 -18.74
C TYR A 474 15.04 27.51 -17.35
N PHE A 475 14.79 28.23 -16.25
CA PHE A 475 14.78 27.59 -14.94
C PHE A 475 13.42 26.93 -14.67
N PRO A 476 13.40 25.60 -14.43
CA PRO A 476 12.20 24.90 -14.00
C PRO A 476 11.65 25.52 -12.72
N THR A 477 10.33 25.54 -12.56
CA THR A 477 9.74 25.73 -11.23
C THR A 477 10.25 24.63 -10.30
N PRO A 478 10.79 24.99 -9.13
CA PRO A 478 11.68 24.10 -8.42
C PRO A 478 10.91 22.99 -7.72
N THR A 479 11.31 21.76 -8.03
CA THR A 479 10.84 20.55 -7.36
C THR A 479 11.79 20.18 -6.24
N SER A 480 11.27 19.49 -5.22
CA SER A 480 12.04 19.07 -4.05
C SER A 480 12.50 17.63 -4.18
N SER A 481 13.73 17.34 -3.74
CA SER A 481 14.27 15.99 -3.54
C SER A 481 14.20 15.55 -2.07
N ILE A 482 13.67 16.37 -1.17
CA ILE A 482 13.89 16.18 0.27
C ILE A 482 12.60 15.77 0.95
N MET A 483 12.53 14.48 1.24
CA MET A 483 11.41 13.90 1.96
C MET A 483 11.53 14.23 3.45
N GLY A 484 10.43 14.65 4.07
CA GLY A 484 10.37 14.86 5.52
C GLY A 484 9.97 13.57 6.23
N ARG A 485 10.65 13.20 7.31
CA ARG A 485 10.26 12.08 8.18
C ARG A 485 9.81 12.63 9.53
N LEU A 486 8.56 12.35 9.89
CA LEU A 486 7.90 12.86 11.09
C LEU A 486 7.47 11.69 11.99
N ASP A 487 7.92 11.71 13.24
CA ASP A 487 7.40 10.80 14.26
C ASP A 487 6.04 11.28 14.76
N LEU A 488 5.01 10.46 14.61
CA LEU A 488 3.63 10.77 14.96
C LEU A 488 3.35 10.59 16.46
N THR A 489 4.22 9.90 17.19
CA THR A 489 4.07 9.74 18.65
C THR A 489 4.43 11.03 19.38
N THR A 490 5.59 11.61 19.05
CA THR A 490 6.05 12.87 19.64
C THR A 490 5.47 14.08 18.92
N PHE A 491 5.30 13.99 17.59
CA PHE A 491 4.81 15.06 16.73
C PHE A 491 5.54 16.39 16.95
N SER A 492 6.86 16.31 17.13
CA SER A 492 7.67 17.47 17.52
C SER A 492 8.85 17.76 16.60
N THR A 493 9.28 16.81 15.77
CA THR A 493 10.45 16.96 14.90
C THR A 493 10.22 16.39 13.52
N VAL A 494 10.80 17.04 12.50
CA VAL A 494 10.84 16.55 11.12
C VAL A 494 12.30 16.43 10.71
N THR A 495 12.72 15.23 10.29
CA THR A 495 14.09 14.95 9.85
C THR A 495 14.15 14.76 8.33
N PRO A 496 15.17 15.29 7.63
CA PRO A 496 15.27 15.16 6.17
C PRO A 496 15.76 13.77 5.75
N VAL A 497 15.24 13.30 4.62
CA VAL A 497 15.79 12.21 3.81
C VAL A 497 16.01 12.77 2.41
N ASP A 498 17.27 12.91 2.01
CA ASP A 498 17.64 13.49 0.72
C ASP A 498 17.67 12.41 -0.37
N LEU A 499 16.76 12.53 -1.34
CA LEU A 499 16.65 11.60 -2.45
C LEU A 499 17.63 11.93 -3.58
N SER A 500 18.30 13.10 -3.57
CA SER A 500 19.25 13.49 -4.63
C SER A 500 20.44 12.54 -4.76
N VAL A 501 20.66 11.68 -3.76
CA VAL A 501 21.61 10.57 -3.79
C VAL A 501 21.32 9.53 -4.87
N LEU A 502 20.07 9.42 -5.35
CA LEU A 502 19.67 8.48 -6.40
C LEU A 502 20.00 9.02 -7.80
N ASP A 503 19.59 10.26 -8.05
CA ASP A 503 19.80 10.98 -9.30
C ASP A 503 19.60 12.49 -9.04
N VAL A 504 20.60 13.29 -9.38
CA VAL A 504 20.61 14.74 -9.11
C VAL A 504 19.50 15.49 -9.86
N LYS A 505 19.03 14.93 -10.99
CA LYS A 505 18.03 15.56 -11.86
C LYS A 505 16.62 15.01 -11.63
N TYR A 506 16.46 13.70 -11.41
CA TYR A 506 15.17 13.03 -11.43
C TYR A 506 14.70 12.53 -10.06
N ALA A 507 15.53 12.62 -9.02
CA ALA A 507 15.10 12.27 -7.67
C ALA A 507 14.34 13.41 -6.98
N CYS A 508 13.49 14.11 -7.72
CA CYS A 508 12.68 15.21 -7.26
C CYS A 508 11.28 15.16 -7.87
N GLY A 509 10.32 15.78 -7.19
CA GLY A 509 8.98 15.98 -7.76
C GLY A 509 8.13 14.71 -7.83
N TYR A 510 8.03 14.04 -6.70
CA TYR A 510 7.15 12.89 -6.51
C TYR A 510 5.74 13.36 -6.12
N PHE A 511 4.72 12.62 -6.55
CA PHE A 511 3.34 12.95 -6.20
C PHE A 511 2.66 11.76 -5.54
N GLY A 512 2.46 11.87 -4.23
CA GLY A 512 1.93 10.77 -3.44
C GLY A 512 2.91 9.60 -3.29
N GLY A 513 2.46 8.61 -2.54
CA GLY A 513 3.20 7.40 -2.26
C GLY A 513 2.33 6.42 -1.50
N PHE A 514 2.82 5.19 -1.33
CA PHE A 514 2.10 4.13 -0.64
C PHE A 514 3.09 3.12 -0.08
N THR A 515 2.62 2.22 0.77
CA THR A 515 3.44 1.15 1.34
C THR A 515 3.16 -0.18 0.66
N VAL A 516 4.21 -0.97 0.45
CA VAL A 516 4.11 -2.41 0.22
C VAL A 516 5.06 -3.08 1.18
N SER A 517 4.53 -3.96 2.05
CA SER A 517 5.26 -4.47 3.20
C SER A 517 5.85 -3.32 4.05
N TYR A 518 7.17 -3.29 4.26
CA TYR A 518 7.91 -2.23 4.99
C TYR A 518 8.60 -1.22 4.07
N TYR A 519 8.34 -1.23 2.77
CA TYR A 519 8.86 -0.24 1.83
C TYR A 519 7.86 0.90 1.63
N VAL A 520 8.37 2.13 1.58
CA VAL A 520 7.63 3.32 1.15
C VAL A 520 7.99 3.59 -0.31
N TYR A 521 7.00 3.50 -1.20
CA TYR A 521 7.15 3.78 -2.62
C TYR A 521 6.73 5.23 -2.91
N LEU A 522 7.58 5.95 -3.63
CA LEU A 522 7.35 7.31 -4.09
C LEU A 522 6.99 7.29 -5.57
N VAL A 523 5.88 7.94 -5.92
CA VAL A 523 5.31 7.87 -7.27
C VAL A 523 5.89 9.00 -8.13
N PRO A 524 6.57 8.68 -9.24
CA PRO A 524 7.23 9.70 -10.06
C PRO A 524 6.20 10.54 -10.81
N ASN A 525 6.33 11.86 -10.72
CA ASN A 525 5.48 12.79 -11.43
C ASN A 525 6.32 13.65 -12.37
N MET A 526 6.83 14.78 -11.88
CA MET A 526 7.48 15.77 -12.71
C MET A 526 8.71 16.33 -12.02
N TRP A 527 9.84 16.36 -12.72
CA TRP A 527 11.10 16.91 -12.20
C TRP A 527 11.17 18.43 -12.36
N THR A 528 10.29 19.00 -13.19
CA THR A 528 10.06 20.44 -13.32
C THR A 528 8.57 20.71 -13.41
N THR A 529 8.13 21.81 -12.81
CA THR A 529 6.74 22.27 -12.88
C THR A 529 6.45 23.13 -14.14
N ASP A 530 7.49 23.48 -14.92
CA ASP A 530 7.35 24.16 -16.22
C ASP A 530 6.90 23.18 -17.31
N THR A 531 5.66 23.37 -17.77
CA THR A 531 5.03 22.59 -18.85
C THR A 531 4.99 23.34 -20.18
N THR A 532 5.58 24.55 -20.25
CA THR A 532 5.48 25.47 -21.38
C THR A 532 6.66 25.38 -22.36
N SER A 533 7.79 24.82 -21.92
CA SER A 533 8.97 24.58 -22.77
C SER A 533 8.65 23.52 -23.85
N PRO A 534 8.63 23.87 -25.14
CA PRO A 534 8.21 22.94 -26.20
C PRO A 534 9.15 21.75 -26.42
N GLY A 535 10.39 21.81 -25.91
CA GLY A 535 11.43 20.81 -26.15
C GLY A 535 11.79 19.93 -24.95
N VAL A 536 11.18 20.13 -23.78
CA VAL A 536 11.51 19.38 -22.57
C VAL A 536 10.26 18.76 -21.97
N ASN A 537 10.23 17.43 -21.90
CA ASN A 537 9.18 16.72 -21.18
C ASN A 537 9.42 16.86 -19.66
N PRO A 538 8.50 17.51 -18.91
CA PRO A 538 8.68 17.75 -17.49
C PRO A 538 8.49 16.49 -16.63
N TYR A 539 7.95 15.41 -17.22
CA TYR A 539 7.61 14.18 -16.51
C TYR A 539 8.75 13.16 -16.58
N HIS A 540 8.89 12.36 -15.51
CA HIS A 540 9.89 11.28 -15.42
C HIS A 540 9.23 9.96 -14.95
N GLY A 541 9.98 8.86 -15.08
CA GLY A 541 9.54 7.51 -14.71
C GLY A 541 10.38 6.87 -13.60
N LEU A 542 11.16 7.67 -12.86
CA LEU A 542 12.05 7.16 -11.81
C LEU A 542 11.27 6.92 -10.51
N VAL A 543 10.83 5.68 -10.29
CA VAL A 543 10.21 5.26 -9.03
C VAL A 543 11.30 5.12 -7.97
N ALA A 544 11.08 5.69 -6.78
CA ALA A 544 11.97 5.47 -5.64
C ALA A 544 11.26 4.66 -4.57
N ARG A 545 11.99 3.77 -3.88
CA ARG A 545 11.49 3.09 -2.68
C ARG A 545 12.47 3.24 -1.52
N LEU A 546 11.94 3.53 -0.34
CA LEU A 546 12.69 3.59 0.91
C LEU A 546 12.42 2.33 1.73
N ASN A 547 13.48 1.63 2.13
CA ASN A 547 13.42 0.60 3.15
C ASN A 547 13.25 1.25 4.53
N THR A 548 12.11 1.07 5.19
CA THR A 548 11.86 1.73 6.48
C THR A 548 12.63 1.14 7.67
N LEU A 549 13.29 -0.02 7.48
CA LEU A 549 14.11 -0.67 8.50
C LEU A 549 15.58 -0.21 8.44
N THR A 550 16.14 -0.11 7.23
CA THR A 550 17.56 0.26 7.03
C THR A 550 17.76 1.71 6.61
N MET A 551 16.68 2.39 6.22
CA MET A 551 16.70 3.72 5.59
C MET A 551 17.40 3.77 4.22
N ASN A 552 17.70 2.62 3.62
CA ASN A 552 18.27 2.56 2.28
C ASN A 552 17.22 2.96 1.23
N VAL A 553 17.65 3.70 0.22
CA VAL A 553 16.81 4.14 -0.89
C VAL A 553 17.27 3.45 -2.16
N GLU A 554 16.31 2.95 -2.94
CA GLU A 554 16.52 2.29 -4.23
C GLU A 554 15.65 2.96 -5.29
N SER A 555 16.02 2.83 -6.56
CA SER A 555 15.25 3.39 -7.67
C SER A 555 15.05 2.40 -8.82
N LEU A 556 13.99 2.63 -9.59
CA LEU A 556 13.65 1.90 -10.81
C LEU A 556 13.18 2.89 -11.87
N ASP A 557 13.87 2.92 -13.01
CA ASP A 557 13.48 3.76 -14.15
C ASP A 557 12.54 2.99 -15.09
N LEU A 558 11.27 3.38 -15.07
CA LEU A 558 10.24 2.78 -15.93
C LEU A 558 10.45 3.10 -17.42
N THR A 559 11.24 4.12 -17.74
CA THR A 559 11.47 4.53 -19.13
C THR A 559 12.40 3.58 -19.88
N LEU A 560 13.12 2.72 -19.14
CA LEU A 560 13.87 1.59 -19.68
C LEU A 560 12.96 0.44 -20.17
N VAL A 561 11.72 0.39 -19.68
CA VAL A 561 10.70 -0.57 -20.12
C VAL A 561 9.96 -0.02 -21.32
N ASP A 562 9.46 1.22 -21.19
CA ASP A 562 8.82 1.95 -22.28
C ASP A 562 8.99 3.47 -22.05
N PRO A 563 9.48 4.24 -23.05
CA PRO A 563 9.76 5.68 -22.89
C PRO A 563 8.55 6.55 -22.50
N SER A 564 7.32 6.05 -22.65
CA SER A 564 6.08 6.75 -22.32
C SER A 564 5.65 6.63 -20.86
N LEU A 565 6.24 5.70 -20.08
CA LEU A 565 5.90 5.42 -18.68
C LEU A 565 6.47 6.48 -17.74
N LYS A 566 5.86 7.66 -17.79
CA LYS A 566 6.24 8.86 -17.04
C LYS A 566 4.99 9.51 -16.45
N GLY A 567 5.17 10.23 -15.35
CA GLY A 567 4.18 11.20 -14.89
C GLY A 567 2.89 10.59 -14.34
N PHE A 568 3.05 9.96 -13.18
CA PHE A 568 2.00 9.37 -12.37
C PHE A 568 1.69 10.31 -11.20
N MET A 569 0.49 10.21 -10.61
CA MET A 569 0.10 11.09 -9.50
C MET A 569 -0.19 10.39 -8.18
N ARG A 570 -0.47 9.10 -8.15
CA ARG A 570 -0.62 8.30 -6.92
C ARG A 570 -0.39 6.83 -7.27
N GLY A 571 -0.52 5.96 -6.28
CA GLY A 571 -0.53 4.53 -6.47
C GLY A 571 -1.08 3.82 -5.26
N PHE A 572 -1.20 2.51 -5.37
CA PHE A 572 -1.67 1.65 -4.29
C PHE A 572 -1.07 0.24 -4.41
N ALA A 573 -1.08 -0.48 -3.30
CA ALA A 573 -0.61 -1.86 -3.23
C ALA A 573 -1.69 -2.85 -3.65
N PHE A 574 -1.29 -3.95 -4.28
CA PHE A 574 -2.11 -5.13 -4.53
C PHE A 574 -1.27 -6.39 -4.30
N GLY A 575 -1.40 -7.01 -3.13
CA GLY A 575 -0.50 -8.07 -2.70
C GLY A 575 0.95 -7.58 -2.69
N ARG A 576 1.80 -8.21 -3.50
CA ARG A 576 3.19 -7.80 -3.73
C ARG A 576 3.40 -6.80 -4.87
N TYR A 577 2.34 -6.31 -5.51
CA TYR A 577 2.45 -5.41 -6.65
C TYR A 577 2.25 -3.96 -6.22
N ALA A 578 3.11 -3.09 -6.72
CA ALA A 578 2.97 -1.64 -6.66
C ALA A 578 2.25 -1.15 -7.93
N ILE A 579 1.05 -0.60 -7.79
CA ILE A 579 0.22 -0.12 -8.91
C ILE A 579 0.32 1.40 -9.01
N LEU A 580 0.68 1.93 -10.19
CA LEU A 580 0.78 3.38 -10.42
C LEU A 580 -0.43 3.90 -11.21
N VAL A 581 -0.92 5.07 -10.78
CA VAL A 581 -2.08 5.75 -11.38
C VAL A 581 -1.61 6.76 -12.44
N PRO A 582 -1.93 6.54 -13.73
CA PRO A 582 -1.45 7.39 -14.81
C PRO A 582 -2.17 8.73 -14.84
N HIS A 583 -1.40 9.80 -15.02
CA HIS A 583 -1.92 11.14 -15.09
C HIS A 583 -1.47 11.84 -16.38
N ARG A 584 -0.32 12.52 -16.36
CA ARG A 584 0.19 13.33 -17.48
C ARG A 584 1.61 12.91 -17.80
N ASN A 585 1.93 12.71 -19.06
CA ASN A 585 3.26 12.25 -19.48
C ASN A 585 3.90 13.15 -20.55
N GLY A 586 3.38 14.37 -20.76
CA GLY A 586 3.91 15.35 -21.72
C GLY A 586 3.53 15.04 -23.16
N LEU A 587 3.92 15.90 -24.11
CA LEU A 587 3.62 15.70 -25.53
C LEU A 587 4.34 14.45 -26.05
N THR A 588 3.62 13.36 -26.22
CA THR A 588 4.13 12.16 -26.88
C THR A 588 3.90 12.27 -28.39
N THR A 589 4.96 12.11 -29.18
CA THR A 589 4.90 12.12 -30.65
C THR A 589 4.41 10.79 -31.24
N GLU A 590 4.28 9.74 -30.40
CA GLU A 590 4.09 8.35 -30.83
C GLU A 590 2.64 7.84 -30.70
N LEU A 591 1.71 8.64 -30.15
CA LEU A 591 0.30 8.25 -29.97
C LEU A 591 -0.60 8.74 -31.13
N PRO A 592 -1.78 8.11 -31.36
CA PRO A 592 -2.52 8.17 -32.62
C PRO A 592 -2.73 9.59 -33.18
N VAL A 593 -2.57 9.72 -34.50
CA VAL A 593 -2.67 10.97 -35.29
C VAL A 593 -3.98 11.73 -35.04
N ARG A 594 -5.04 11.07 -34.55
CA ARG A 594 -6.40 11.62 -34.34
C ARG A 594 -6.71 12.14 -32.93
N LEU A 595 -5.72 12.34 -32.06
CA LEU A 595 -5.93 12.95 -30.74
C LEU A 595 -5.70 14.46 -30.76
N ASN A 596 -6.52 15.20 -30.00
CA ASN A 596 -6.28 16.62 -29.76
C ASN A 596 -4.93 16.80 -29.06
N LYS A 597 -4.19 17.88 -29.38
CA LYS A 597 -2.87 18.17 -28.79
C LYS A 597 -2.87 18.09 -27.25
N SER A 598 -3.95 18.54 -26.61
CA SER A 598 -4.11 18.49 -25.15
C SER A 598 -4.35 17.06 -24.61
N GLN A 599 -4.97 16.17 -25.39
CA GLN A 599 -5.13 14.76 -25.02
C GLN A 599 -3.81 13.99 -25.09
N LYS A 600 -2.93 14.35 -26.03
CA LYS A 600 -1.58 13.74 -26.16
C LYS A 600 -0.69 13.93 -24.93
N ASN A 601 -1.06 14.85 -24.03
CA ASN A 601 -0.37 15.11 -22.76
C ASN A 601 -0.81 14.22 -21.60
N ASN A 602 -1.91 13.46 -21.75
CA ASN A 602 -2.49 12.64 -20.68
C ASN A 602 -2.33 11.15 -20.99
N LEU A 603 -1.86 10.41 -19.99
CA LEU A 603 -1.57 8.99 -20.07
C LEU A 603 -2.78 8.18 -19.58
N GLY A 604 -3.06 7.06 -20.25
CA GLY A 604 -4.06 6.06 -19.86
C GLY A 604 -3.44 4.72 -19.45
N THR A 605 -2.12 4.66 -19.35
CA THR A 605 -1.36 3.42 -19.15
C THR A 605 -1.07 3.17 -17.68
N ILE A 606 -1.74 2.18 -17.09
CA ILE A 606 -1.46 1.77 -15.71
C ILE A 606 -0.20 0.90 -15.68
N VAL A 607 0.55 0.97 -14.57
CA VAL A 607 1.77 0.19 -14.37
C VAL A 607 1.63 -0.66 -13.12
N ALA A 608 2.07 -1.91 -13.17
CA ALA A 608 2.28 -2.75 -12.01
C ALA A 608 3.75 -3.17 -11.93
N ILE A 609 4.34 -2.99 -10.75
CA ILE A 609 5.72 -3.34 -10.44
C ILE A 609 5.71 -4.50 -9.46
N ASP A 610 6.37 -5.61 -9.79
CA ASP A 610 6.62 -6.70 -8.85
C ASP A 610 7.66 -6.25 -7.82
N THR A 611 7.30 -6.20 -6.53
CA THR A 611 8.22 -5.67 -5.51
C THR A 611 9.38 -6.60 -5.18
N ASP A 612 9.27 -7.88 -5.52
CA ASP A 612 10.35 -8.86 -5.36
C ASP A 612 11.38 -8.76 -6.50
N ASN A 613 10.92 -8.35 -7.69
CA ASN A 613 11.77 -8.05 -8.84
C ASN A 613 11.72 -6.56 -9.18
N PHE A 614 12.37 -5.74 -8.34
CA PHE A 614 12.43 -4.29 -8.50
C PHE A 614 13.45 -3.87 -9.58
N THR A 615 13.28 -4.41 -10.78
CA THR A 615 14.07 -4.14 -11.99
C THR A 615 13.13 -3.92 -13.17
N PRO A 616 13.59 -3.42 -14.34
CA PRO A 616 12.74 -3.26 -15.52
C PRO A 616 12.01 -4.55 -15.93
N SER A 617 12.59 -5.72 -15.68
CA SER A 617 11.96 -7.01 -16.00
C SER A 617 10.75 -7.37 -15.13
N GLY A 618 10.62 -6.75 -13.94
CA GLY A 618 9.48 -6.93 -13.04
C GLY A 618 8.33 -5.96 -13.29
N VAL A 619 8.38 -5.18 -14.37
CA VAL A 619 7.38 -4.18 -14.72
C VAL A 619 6.46 -4.72 -15.81
N ARG A 620 5.15 -4.51 -15.62
CA ARG A 620 4.13 -4.73 -16.63
C ARG A 620 3.20 -3.52 -16.71
N TYR A 621 2.62 -3.25 -17.87
CA TYR A 621 1.75 -2.10 -18.08
C TYR A 621 0.57 -2.43 -18.99
N LEU A 622 -0.52 -1.66 -18.86
CA LEU A 622 -1.76 -1.83 -19.62
C LEU A 622 -2.30 -0.45 -20.03
N ASP A 623 -2.41 -0.21 -21.34
CA ASP A 623 -3.04 1.01 -21.88
C ASP A 623 -4.57 0.86 -21.86
N LEU A 624 -5.21 1.55 -20.92
CA LEU A 624 -6.67 1.54 -20.76
C LEU A 624 -7.40 2.11 -21.98
N THR A 625 -6.75 2.93 -22.79
CA THR A 625 -7.38 3.60 -23.93
C THR A 625 -7.48 2.73 -25.17
N LEU A 626 -6.65 1.68 -25.21
CA LEU A 626 -6.63 0.67 -26.26
C LEU A 626 -7.28 -0.64 -25.77
N ALA A 627 -7.36 -0.84 -24.45
CA ALA A 627 -7.98 -2.00 -23.86
C ALA A 627 -9.46 -2.13 -24.27
N LEU A 628 -9.80 -3.32 -24.74
CA LEU A 628 -11.16 -3.75 -24.98
C LEU A 628 -11.90 -3.89 -23.65
N ARG A 629 -13.02 -3.15 -23.51
CA ARG A 629 -13.83 -3.19 -22.28
C ARG A 629 -14.55 -4.54 -22.18
N SER A 630 -14.53 -5.13 -20.99
CA SER A 630 -15.36 -6.28 -20.61
C SER A 630 -16.81 -5.88 -20.33
N GLN A 631 -17.38 -5.10 -21.25
CA GLN A 631 -18.74 -4.54 -21.27
C GLN A 631 -19.23 -4.51 -22.72
N ILE A 632 -20.55 -4.41 -22.93
CA ILE A 632 -21.13 -4.30 -24.27
C ILE A 632 -21.47 -2.84 -24.56
N PRO A 633 -21.07 -2.27 -25.72
CA PRO A 633 -20.22 -2.88 -26.73
C PRO A 633 -18.77 -3.00 -26.25
N ASN A 634 -18.12 -4.09 -26.65
CA ASN A 634 -16.70 -4.31 -26.37
C ASN A 634 -15.89 -3.46 -27.36
N MET A 635 -15.43 -2.31 -26.89
CA MET A 635 -14.63 -1.38 -27.68
C MET A 635 -13.70 -0.56 -26.78
N PRO A 636 -12.57 -0.06 -27.31
CA PRO A 636 -11.70 0.85 -26.58
C PRO A 636 -12.36 2.19 -26.28
N ASP A 637 -11.87 2.88 -25.26
CA ASP A 637 -12.34 4.22 -24.88
C ASP A 637 -11.15 5.19 -24.74
N ALA A 638 -11.00 6.08 -25.72
CA ALA A 638 -9.89 7.03 -25.77
C ALA A 638 -9.92 8.07 -24.62
N ASP A 639 -11.05 8.22 -23.91
CA ASP A 639 -11.20 9.15 -22.80
C ASP A 639 -10.58 8.63 -21.48
N LEU A 640 -10.15 7.36 -21.40
CA LEU A 640 -9.61 6.74 -20.19
C LEU A 640 -8.17 7.17 -19.91
N ARG A 641 -7.99 8.46 -19.63
CA ARG A 641 -6.68 9.12 -19.41
C ARG A 641 -6.78 10.12 -18.28
N GLY A 642 -5.62 10.44 -17.70
CA GLY A 642 -5.52 11.54 -16.74
C GLY A 642 -6.26 11.26 -15.44
N PHE A 643 -6.04 10.07 -14.88
CA PHE A 643 -6.47 9.70 -13.54
C PHE A 643 -5.53 10.32 -12.51
N ILE A 644 -5.98 10.45 -11.28
CA ILE A 644 -5.19 11.10 -10.22
C ILE A 644 -5.04 10.22 -8.99
N GLY A 645 -6.08 9.47 -8.64
CA GLY A 645 -6.10 8.58 -7.48
C GLY A 645 -6.80 7.27 -7.79
N GLY A 646 -6.98 6.47 -6.76
CA GLY A 646 -7.55 5.14 -6.89
C GLY A 646 -7.32 4.32 -5.64
N GLY A 647 -7.78 3.09 -5.68
CA GLY A 647 -7.47 2.09 -4.68
C GLY A 647 -7.99 0.75 -5.09
N VAL A 648 -8.01 -0.19 -4.16
CA VAL A 648 -8.23 -1.59 -4.48
C VAL A 648 -9.29 -2.18 -3.57
N SER A 649 -10.14 -3.02 -4.16
CA SER A 649 -11.00 -3.89 -3.38
C SER A 649 -11.18 -5.26 -4.01
N GLY A 650 -10.99 -6.32 -3.21
CA GLY A 650 -10.95 -7.68 -3.72
C GLY A 650 -9.81 -7.84 -4.74
N GLU A 651 -10.10 -8.42 -5.90
CA GLU A 651 -9.15 -8.54 -7.02
C GLU A 651 -9.08 -7.28 -7.91
N TYR A 652 -9.86 -6.25 -7.61
CA TYR A 652 -10.12 -5.15 -8.54
C TYR A 652 -9.48 -3.83 -8.10
N GLY A 653 -8.75 -3.20 -9.02
CA GLY A 653 -8.26 -1.83 -8.91
C GLY A 653 -9.26 -0.84 -9.50
N PHE A 654 -9.47 0.27 -8.80
CA PHE A 654 -10.38 1.33 -9.18
C PHE A 654 -9.59 2.63 -9.41
N PHE A 655 -9.71 3.19 -10.60
CA PHE A 655 -9.00 4.41 -11.02
C PHE A 655 -9.98 5.58 -11.10
N VAL A 656 -9.65 6.64 -10.37
CA VAL A 656 -10.53 7.79 -10.13
C VAL A 656 -10.35 8.85 -11.22
N PRO A 657 -11.44 9.25 -11.90
CA PRO A 657 -11.36 10.15 -13.03
C PRO A 657 -11.11 11.58 -12.57
N TYR A 658 -10.20 12.25 -13.27
CA TYR A 658 -9.90 13.66 -13.06
C TYR A 658 -10.05 14.45 -14.36
N PHE A 659 -9.00 14.53 -15.18
CA PHE A 659 -8.97 15.36 -16.38
C PHE A 659 -8.32 14.64 -17.55
N ASN A 660 -9.09 14.35 -18.60
CA ASN A 660 -8.63 13.52 -19.72
C ASN A 660 -7.85 14.29 -20.81
N GLY A 661 -7.50 15.55 -20.56
CA GLY A 661 -6.90 16.44 -21.54
C GLY A 661 -7.87 17.36 -22.28
N VAL A 662 -9.17 17.05 -22.27
CA VAL A 662 -10.19 17.92 -22.88
C VAL A 662 -11.12 18.48 -21.82
N ARG A 663 -11.59 17.61 -20.92
CA ARG A 663 -12.60 17.93 -19.93
C ARG A 663 -12.40 17.11 -18.66
N PHE A 664 -13.05 17.56 -17.59
CA PHE A 664 -13.16 16.74 -16.40
C PHE A 664 -14.05 15.52 -16.68
N SER A 665 -13.56 14.35 -16.28
CA SER A 665 -14.20 13.06 -16.54
C SER A 665 -14.98 12.59 -15.31
N GLY A 666 -16.03 11.81 -15.54
CA GLY A 666 -16.76 11.05 -14.51
C GLY A 666 -16.73 9.54 -14.76
N LYS A 667 -15.78 9.07 -15.59
CA LYS A 667 -15.59 7.66 -15.95
C LYS A 667 -14.65 6.96 -14.97
N VAL A 668 -15.19 6.29 -13.95
CA VAL A 668 -14.41 5.44 -13.04
C VAL A 668 -14.04 4.15 -13.76
N VAL A 669 -12.78 3.74 -13.70
CA VAL A 669 -12.33 2.49 -14.32
C VAL A 669 -12.09 1.42 -13.27
N ARG A 670 -12.59 0.22 -13.52
CA ARG A 670 -12.32 -1.01 -12.76
C ARG A 670 -11.46 -1.94 -13.60
N VAL A 671 -10.42 -2.51 -13.00
CA VAL A 671 -9.48 -3.46 -13.65
C VAL A 671 -9.26 -4.64 -12.73
N ASN A 672 -9.34 -5.87 -13.25
CA ASN A 672 -8.91 -7.05 -12.50
C ASN A 672 -7.37 -7.04 -12.42
N LEU A 673 -6.79 -6.87 -11.23
CA LEU A 673 -5.35 -6.74 -11.05
C LEU A 673 -4.61 -8.08 -11.01
N ARG A 674 -5.33 -9.17 -10.68
CA ARG A 674 -4.79 -10.53 -10.70
C ARG A 674 -4.51 -10.96 -12.15
N LYS A 675 -5.48 -10.77 -13.04
CA LYS A 675 -5.32 -10.97 -14.49
C LYS A 675 -4.63 -9.82 -15.18
N PHE A 676 -4.67 -8.63 -14.57
CA PHE A 676 -4.19 -7.36 -15.11
C PHE A 676 -4.81 -7.03 -16.47
N GLY A 677 -6.13 -7.04 -16.46
CA GLY A 677 -7.01 -6.88 -17.60
C GLY A 677 -8.46 -6.75 -17.14
N GLU A 678 -9.41 -7.26 -17.93
CA GLU A 678 -10.84 -7.18 -17.65
C GLU A 678 -11.32 -5.76 -17.32
N VAL A 679 -11.05 -4.83 -18.24
CA VAL A 679 -11.30 -3.40 -18.03
C VAL A 679 -12.80 -3.11 -18.11
N GLN A 680 -13.35 -2.43 -17.10
CA GLN A 680 -14.73 -1.96 -17.08
C GLN A 680 -14.78 -0.48 -16.71
N VAL A 681 -15.77 0.23 -17.25
CA VAL A 681 -15.89 1.68 -17.14
C VAL A 681 -17.27 2.01 -16.61
N LEU A 682 -17.35 2.83 -15.58
CA LEU A 682 -18.58 3.40 -15.04
C LEU A 682 -18.60 4.92 -15.27
N ASP A 683 -19.48 5.39 -16.15
CA ASP A 683 -19.72 6.80 -16.42
C ASP A 683 -20.85 7.34 -15.53
N MET A 684 -20.45 7.97 -14.43
CA MET A 684 -21.39 8.56 -13.47
C MET A 684 -22.13 9.78 -14.02
N THR A 685 -21.64 10.36 -15.12
CA THR A 685 -22.21 11.58 -15.70
C THR A 685 -23.54 11.34 -16.40
N GLN A 686 -23.87 10.07 -16.65
CA GLN A 686 -25.17 9.64 -17.15
C GLN A 686 -26.28 9.77 -16.10
N VAL A 687 -25.93 9.86 -14.81
CA VAL A 687 -26.90 10.19 -13.73
C VAL A 687 -26.96 11.69 -13.52
N HIS A 688 -25.81 12.34 -13.40
CA HIS A 688 -25.75 13.78 -13.20
C HIS A 688 -24.46 14.35 -13.75
N THR A 689 -24.57 15.39 -14.59
CA THR A 689 -23.44 15.93 -15.37
C THR A 689 -22.31 16.47 -14.51
N SER A 690 -22.59 16.94 -13.29
CA SER A 690 -21.60 17.43 -12.32
C SER A 690 -20.78 16.35 -11.61
N LEU A 691 -21.06 15.05 -11.79
CA LEU A 691 -20.28 13.96 -11.19
C LEU A 691 -19.00 13.71 -11.97
N ARG A 692 -18.10 14.69 -11.93
CA ARG A 692 -16.82 14.73 -12.65
C ARG A 692 -15.74 15.32 -11.75
N GLY A 693 -14.48 14.97 -12.02
CA GLY A 693 -13.33 15.66 -11.44
C GLY A 693 -13.13 15.36 -9.95
N PHE A 694 -12.85 14.10 -9.66
CA PHE A 694 -12.55 13.61 -8.32
C PHE A 694 -11.04 13.41 -8.15
N THR A 695 -10.54 13.53 -6.93
CA THR A 695 -9.10 13.50 -6.61
C THR A 695 -8.64 12.20 -5.95
N ASN A 696 -9.55 11.49 -5.30
CA ASN A 696 -9.24 10.22 -4.65
C ASN A 696 -10.50 9.34 -4.45
N ALA A 697 -10.27 8.07 -4.11
CA ALA A 697 -11.28 7.14 -3.62
C ALA A 697 -10.86 6.62 -2.26
N VAL A 698 -11.76 6.68 -1.28
CA VAL A 698 -11.55 6.14 0.06
C VAL A 698 -12.47 4.95 0.27
N PHE A 699 -11.95 3.90 0.91
CA PHE A 699 -12.68 2.67 1.19
C PHE A 699 -12.96 2.60 2.70
N PRO A 700 -14.16 2.13 3.10
CA PRO A 700 -14.52 2.00 4.50
C PRO A 700 -13.64 0.96 5.20
N GLN A 701 -13.40 1.16 6.49
CA GLN A 701 -12.69 0.26 7.40
C GLN A 701 -13.63 -0.74 8.07
N LEU A 702 -14.91 -0.38 8.21
CA LEU A 702 -15.95 -1.30 8.67
C LEU A 702 -16.32 -2.25 7.54
N TYR A 703 -16.26 -3.54 7.87
CA TYR A 703 -16.65 -4.59 6.94
C TYR A 703 -18.17 -4.61 6.81
N GLU A 704 -18.65 -4.40 5.59
CA GLU A 704 -20.02 -4.69 5.19
C GLU A 704 -20.01 -5.87 4.21
N PRO A 705 -20.82 -6.92 4.44
CA PRO A 705 -20.91 -8.04 3.52
C PRO A 705 -21.25 -7.59 2.10
N THR A 706 -20.51 -8.13 1.13
CA THR A 706 -20.78 -7.91 -0.28
C THR A 706 -22.00 -8.72 -0.74
N VAL A 707 -22.77 -8.17 -1.67
CA VAL A 707 -23.85 -8.85 -2.40
C VAL A 707 -23.28 -9.86 -3.39
N THR A 708 -22.20 -9.48 -4.07
CA THR A 708 -21.45 -10.34 -5.00
C THR A 708 -19.99 -10.33 -4.62
N SER A 709 -19.35 -11.51 -4.59
CA SER A 709 -17.92 -11.61 -4.29
C SER A 709 -17.09 -10.75 -5.26
N LEU A 710 -16.16 -9.97 -4.71
CA LEU A 710 -15.09 -9.30 -5.46
C LEU A 710 -13.81 -10.16 -5.54
N TRP A 711 -13.90 -11.44 -5.15
CA TRP A 711 -12.84 -12.45 -5.15
C TRP A 711 -13.15 -13.62 -6.08
N ASN A 712 -12.11 -14.20 -6.68
CA ASN A 712 -12.12 -15.40 -7.52
C ASN A 712 -13.20 -15.41 -8.61
N TYR A 713 -13.44 -14.26 -9.24
CA TYR A 713 -14.50 -14.13 -10.23
C TYR A 713 -13.95 -14.10 -11.65
N VAL A 714 -14.46 -14.99 -12.51
CA VAL A 714 -14.15 -14.98 -13.94
C VAL A 714 -15.29 -14.28 -14.66
N ILE A 715 -15.02 -13.12 -15.26
CA ILE A 715 -15.93 -12.54 -16.23
C ILE A 715 -15.83 -13.42 -17.49
N PRO A 716 -16.91 -14.09 -17.93
CA PRO A 716 -16.87 -14.84 -19.18
C PRO A 716 -16.53 -13.87 -20.31
N ASP A 717 -15.63 -14.24 -21.22
CA ASP A 717 -15.36 -13.45 -22.41
C ASP A 717 -16.69 -13.03 -23.04
N GLY A 718 -16.87 -11.72 -23.26
CA GLY A 718 -18.00 -11.23 -24.01
C GLY A 718 -18.03 -11.98 -25.34
N THR A 719 -19.16 -12.64 -25.64
CA THR A 719 -19.37 -13.38 -26.89
C THR A 719 -18.75 -12.64 -28.07
N GLN A 720 -17.72 -13.21 -28.70
CA GLN A 720 -17.11 -12.66 -29.92
C GLN A 720 -18.04 -12.74 -31.14
N THR A 721 -19.17 -13.44 -31.00
CA THR A 721 -20.23 -13.48 -31.99
C THR A 721 -20.92 -12.12 -32.08
N PRO A 722 -20.84 -11.42 -33.23
CA PRO A 722 -21.62 -10.21 -33.43
C PRO A 722 -23.10 -10.54 -33.26
N TYR A 723 -23.78 -9.79 -32.40
CA TYR A 723 -25.24 -9.86 -32.34
C TYR A 723 -25.76 -9.35 -33.69
N THR A 724 -26.45 -10.22 -34.42
CA THR A 724 -27.35 -9.77 -35.48
C THR A 724 -28.42 -8.91 -34.81
N PHE A 725 -28.26 -7.60 -34.90
CA PHE A 725 -29.37 -6.70 -34.64
C PHE A 725 -30.47 -7.12 -35.61
N ILE A 726 -31.60 -7.60 -35.08
CA ILE A 726 -32.83 -7.63 -35.86
C ILE A 726 -33.16 -6.14 -36.03
N THR A 727 -32.76 -5.58 -37.17
CA THR A 727 -33.37 -4.37 -37.69
C THR A 727 -34.85 -4.70 -37.84
N VAL A 728 -35.67 -4.18 -36.92
CA VAL A 728 -37.09 -4.05 -37.21
C VAL A 728 -37.15 -2.95 -38.25
N ASP A 729 -37.34 -3.33 -39.50
CA ASP A 729 -37.67 -2.36 -40.53
C ASP A 729 -39.00 -1.69 -40.17
N VAL A 730 -38.97 -0.35 -40.28
CA VAL A 730 -40.03 0.67 -40.16
C VAL A 730 -40.31 1.21 -38.76
#